data_AF-A0A2D5WJV3-F1
#
_entry.id   AF-A0A2D5WJV3-F1
#
_cell.length_a   1.000
_cell.length_b   1.000
_cell.length_c   1.000
_cell.angle_alpha   90.00
_cell.angle_beta   90.00
_cell.angle_gamma   90.00
#
_symmetry.space_group_name_H-M   'P 1'
#
loop_
_entity.id
_entity.type
_entity.pdbx_description
1 polymer ?
#
loop_
_entity_poly.entity_id
_entity_poly.type
_entity_poly.pdbx_seq_one_letter_code
_entity_poly.pdbx_strand_id
1 'polypeptide(L)'
;MIQDWLASLKKRMSKGAFWVEVIVALVVGGGIFLGTNEIRGRGYLKLNDGKGYLMGQELKHHDFLHLRQKVNYGTNMVTHTNVVIIGADEWDIQRFGWPLQDDTVAEILAKIASFNPAAIALDLYRDMPVPKRGDLIHHLNEVLTNNANIITISQIDLEEPELTIKAPKILEGDAVRVGENSFANDPDLKIRRGMLYFYSDAGIHASLATVMASRLIGKNWWELLVPAPGPILKIPSLPLQSLGLTNGQQIAMAVTQKTTRGESSETDSTGVIRFSASDHSLQYSDEGEVIPSTNIVELADSSDVDDPNGDIQAVSLTAADGVLSIDTRMVGVALPPGDWFPEAIGTEYEFSYLLDTDNDPSTGNRVEGIEGLGADLVVRLVCKVDETANVESGTVFRPASENGATNEIVMPDFPFGSVRDDMSELKIGKALFTNFDGNRGPYSGADPGGYTFSMDYRGAKSDQFPRFTVRSLMGEENSKDGDEASPCCESGQCHCSVRREDIEGKLVLFGAVASSLKDYYPMPHDDRERLLATHAMATDQLLRSYYNGDEVTQYWTQSGESWWIAFWSFMGVILGFAVRENPGMRLLILAPIMLVGLWAYTWWQFYNNQLWLPLIPPALAMFGSAVLMVFYLFLTEGRQKKAISGMFSTMVSPEVLKYLQEESGSLKLAGERREATMFFSDVAGFTTISEKLNAEQLAAVLNEYLTPMSDIIINYGGYIDKYEGDAIMADYGVPIWGDEDPHSHAWKCCWAAIEQQQKIVPLGAELKEKYDVEIGARMGINTGFVSAGNMGSTQKMQYTVMGDAVNQAARFEPACKIFGVLIMIGQSTYEMAGDKIETRKLGLLVAKGKKQAVGVYELLAKKGELDETMTKLVQKFEAAWVIYAQGKFMEAKAGFEECLTIVPDDEPSRTYVEQCDHFANNPPPEGWAGEWIQLTK
;
A
#
# COMPACT_ATOMS: atom_id res chain seq x y z
N MET A 1 -7.58 20.64 19.63
CA MET A 1 -7.50 19.34 18.93
C MET A 1 -6.28 19.22 18.00
N ILE A 2 -6.18 19.96 16.88
CA ILE A 2 -4.99 19.87 15.99
C ILE A 2 -3.73 20.42 16.68
N GLN A 3 -3.84 21.52 17.41
CA GLN A 3 -2.71 22.08 18.18
C GLN A 3 -2.26 21.15 19.33
N ASP A 4 -3.19 20.51 20.03
CA ASP A 4 -2.88 19.51 21.07
C ASP A 4 -2.21 18.25 20.48
N TRP A 5 -2.68 17.83 19.30
CA TRP A 5 -2.07 16.73 18.55
C TRP A 5 -0.65 17.06 18.11
N LEU A 6 -0.40 18.27 17.58
CA LEU A 6 0.93 18.75 17.21
C LEU A 6 1.87 18.89 18.42
N ALA A 7 1.37 19.37 19.56
CA ALA A 7 2.15 19.48 20.80
C ALA A 7 2.53 18.09 21.35
N SER A 8 1.60 17.13 21.29
CA SER A 8 1.83 15.70 21.60
C SER A 8 2.87 15.09 20.66
N LEU A 9 2.76 15.34 19.35
CA LEU A 9 3.70 14.85 18.34
C LEU A 9 5.12 15.39 18.60
N LYS A 10 5.25 16.69 18.89
CA LYS A 10 6.53 17.34 19.21
C LYS A 10 7.19 16.77 20.47
N LYS A 11 6.38 16.43 21.48
CA LYS A 11 6.83 15.76 22.71
C LYS A 11 7.19 14.28 22.49
N ARG A 12 6.63 13.62 21.48
CA ARG A 12 7.03 12.26 21.07
C ARG A 12 8.29 12.26 20.22
N MET A 13 8.43 13.21 19.29
CA MET A 13 9.62 13.36 18.44
C MET A 13 10.92 13.55 19.21
N SER A 14 10.87 14.10 20.43
CA SER A 14 12.04 14.24 21.32
C SER A 14 12.44 12.96 22.05
N LYS A 15 11.67 11.87 21.93
CA LYS A 15 11.98 10.57 22.56
C LYS A 15 12.57 9.60 21.53
N GLY A 16 13.63 8.89 21.90
CA GLY A 16 14.26 7.89 21.02
C GLY A 16 13.30 6.80 20.52
N ALA A 17 12.26 6.46 21.29
CA ALA A 17 11.23 5.51 20.90
C ALA A 17 10.44 5.92 19.63
N PHE A 18 10.27 7.22 19.38
CA PHE A 18 9.57 7.70 18.18
C PHE A 18 10.37 7.41 16.91
N TRP A 19 11.68 7.62 16.94
CA TRP A 19 12.54 7.34 15.78
C TRP A 19 12.63 5.85 15.46
N VAL A 20 12.53 4.99 16.47
CA VAL A 20 12.39 3.55 16.26
C VAL A 20 11.08 3.21 15.55
N GLU A 21 9.95 3.82 15.95
CA GLU A 21 8.66 3.65 15.26
C GLU A 21 8.72 4.15 13.80
N VAL A 22 9.40 5.25 13.52
CA VAL A 22 9.59 5.78 12.16
C VAL A 22 10.45 4.85 11.30
N ILE A 23 11.57 4.33 11.84
CA ILE A 23 12.42 3.38 11.12
C ILE A 23 11.63 2.11 10.78
N VAL A 24 10.86 1.58 11.74
CA VAL A 24 10.01 0.40 11.50
C VAL A 24 8.95 0.71 10.45
N ALA A 25 8.31 1.88 10.51
CA ALA A 25 7.33 2.31 9.50
C ALA A 25 7.93 2.34 8.08
N LEU A 26 9.16 2.86 7.94
CA LEU A 26 9.88 2.89 6.67
C LEU A 26 10.26 1.48 6.19
N VAL A 27 10.70 0.60 7.10
CA VAL A 27 11.05 -0.79 6.76
C VAL A 27 9.82 -1.60 6.36
N VAL A 28 8.71 -1.48 7.08
CA VAL A 28 7.45 -2.19 6.78
C VAL A 28 6.85 -1.67 5.46
N GLY A 29 6.66 -0.34 5.35
CA GLY A 29 6.08 0.26 4.15
C GLY A 29 6.95 0.07 2.91
N GLY A 30 8.27 0.27 3.05
CA GLY A 30 9.24 0.04 1.98
C GLY A 30 9.37 -1.42 1.57
N GLY A 31 9.40 -2.34 2.54
CA GLY A 31 9.47 -3.78 2.28
C GLY A 31 8.24 -4.33 1.56
N ILE A 32 7.04 -3.94 1.99
CA ILE A 32 5.79 -4.32 1.32
C ILE A 32 5.68 -3.66 -0.06
N PHE A 33 6.11 -2.41 -0.21
CA PHE A 33 6.18 -1.75 -1.52
C PHE A 33 7.07 -2.54 -2.48
N LEU A 34 8.30 -2.88 -2.07
CA LEU A 34 9.24 -3.65 -2.89
C LEU A 34 8.65 -5.03 -3.24
N GLY A 35 8.11 -5.75 -2.25
CA GLY A 35 7.48 -7.05 -2.48
C GLY A 35 6.27 -6.99 -3.42
N THR A 36 5.43 -5.96 -3.30
CA THR A 36 4.27 -5.79 -4.17
C THR A 36 4.69 -5.43 -5.60
N ASN A 37 5.71 -4.58 -5.76
CA ASN A 37 6.25 -4.20 -7.06
C ASN A 37 6.96 -5.39 -7.74
N GLU A 38 7.57 -6.27 -6.95
CA GLU A 38 8.16 -7.52 -7.42
C GLU A 38 7.10 -8.48 -7.97
N ILE A 39 6.02 -8.73 -7.20
CA ILE A 39 4.89 -9.58 -7.64
C ILE A 39 4.17 -8.97 -8.86
N ARG A 40 4.15 -7.63 -8.95
CA ARG A 40 3.60 -6.91 -10.11
C ARG A 40 4.44 -7.10 -11.38
N GLY A 41 5.77 -7.10 -11.29
CA GLY A 41 6.60 -7.38 -12.47
C GLY A 41 8.01 -6.79 -12.54
N ARG A 42 8.65 -6.39 -11.43
CA ARG A 42 10.01 -5.81 -11.45
C ARG A 42 11.22 -6.75 -11.21
N GLY A 43 11.01 -8.05 -11.08
CA GLY A 43 12.02 -9.10 -11.36
C GLY A 43 13.07 -9.42 -10.28
N TYR A 44 13.42 -10.72 -10.20
CA TYR A 44 14.59 -11.43 -9.61
C TYR A 44 14.16 -12.89 -9.39
N LEU A 45 12.91 -13.07 -8.95
CA LEU A 45 12.19 -14.34 -8.93
C LEU A 45 11.36 -14.46 -10.21
N LYS A 46 11.99 -14.81 -11.34
CA LYS A 46 11.26 -15.19 -12.57
C LYS A 46 10.46 -16.48 -12.30
N LEU A 47 9.26 -16.34 -11.75
CA LEU A 47 8.30 -17.43 -11.63
C LEU A 47 7.30 -17.29 -12.78
N ASN A 48 7.47 -18.16 -13.80
CA ASN A 48 6.76 -18.26 -15.07
C ASN A 48 6.92 -17.08 -16.05
N ASP A 49 7.55 -17.37 -17.20
CA ASP A 49 7.49 -16.67 -18.50
C ASP A 49 7.61 -15.13 -18.52
N GLY A 50 8.14 -14.51 -17.46
CA GLY A 50 8.37 -13.06 -17.40
C GLY A 50 7.11 -12.21 -17.20
N LYS A 51 5.95 -12.81 -16.89
CA LYS A 51 4.67 -12.11 -16.74
C LYS A 51 4.32 -11.91 -15.25
N GLY A 52 3.87 -10.70 -14.89
CA GLY A 52 3.48 -10.37 -13.51
C GLY A 52 2.23 -11.12 -13.04
N TYR A 53 2.20 -11.63 -11.79
CA TYR A 53 1.07 -12.42 -11.27
C TYR A 53 -0.20 -11.58 -11.07
N LEU A 54 -0.04 -10.28 -10.80
CA LEU A 54 -1.16 -9.35 -10.61
C LEU A 54 -1.79 -8.87 -11.92
N MET A 55 -1.09 -9.03 -13.05
CA MET A 55 -1.53 -8.58 -14.37
C MET A 55 -2.93 -9.12 -14.72
N GLY A 56 -3.15 -10.43 -14.56
CA GLY A 56 -4.43 -11.05 -14.92
C GLY A 56 -5.63 -10.56 -14.08
N GLN A 57 -5.41 -10.17 -12.81
CA GLN A 57 -6.50 -9.61 -11.99
C GLN A 57 -6.79 -8.16 -12.35
N GLU A 58 -5.75 -7.40 -12.71
CA GLU A 58 -5.91 -6.03 -13.18
C GLU A 58 -6.56 -5.97 -14.56
N LEU A 59 -6.24 -6.87 -15.48
CA LEU A 59 -6.92 -6.96 -16.77
C LEU A 59 -8.42 -7.26 -16.62
N LYS A 60 -8.81 -8.08 -15.65
CA LYS A 60 -10.23 -8.28 -15.32
C LYS A 60 -10.89 -7.02 -14.76
N HIS A 61 -10.16 -6.23 -13.98
CA HIS A 61 -10.65 -4.94 -13.50
C HIS A 61 -10.81 -3.94 -14.65
N HIS A 62 -9.84 -3.91 -15.58
CA HIS A 62 -9.90 -3.15 -16.82
C HIS A 62 -11.15 -3.51 -17.63
N ASP A 63 -11.39 -4.80 -17.89
CA ASP A 63 -12.59 -5.29 -18.59
C ASP A 63 -13.88 -4.83 -17.89
N PHE A 64 -13.93 -4.94 -16.56
CA PHE A 64 -15.07 -4.53 -15.74
C PHE A 64 -15.40 -3.04 -15.85
N LEU A 65 -14.38 -2.19 -16.00
CA LEU A 65 -14.52 -0.74 -16.16
C LEU A 65 -15.02 -0.37 -17.56
N HIS A 66 -14.37 -0.92 -18.61
CA HIS A 66 -14.73 -0.66 -20.00
C HIS A 66 -16.16 -1.10 -20.35
N LEU A 67 -16.58 -2.28 -19.92
CA LEU A 67 -17.90 -2.82 -20.23
C LEU A 67 -19.07 -2.04 -19.61
N ARG A 68 -18.81 -1.11 -18.68
CA ARG A 68 -19.82 -0.24 -18.08
C ARG A 68 -19.79 1.20 -18.56
N GLN A 69 -18.84 1.55 -19.41
CA GLN A 69 -18.89 2.82 -20.11
C GLN A 69 -19.97 2.74 -21.21
N LYS A 70 -20.60 3.88 -21.51
CA LYS A 70 -21.54 4.01 -22.61
C LYS A 70 -21.10 5.19 -23.47
N VAL A 71 -21.09 5.02 -24.79
CA VAL A 71 -20.87 6.17 -25.70
C VAL A 71 -22.07 7.12 -25.61
N ASN A 72 -21.76 8.41 -25.53
CA ASN A 72 -22.74 9.45 -25.80
C ASN A 72 -22.56 9.90 -27.25
N TYR A 73 -23.38 9.38 -28.16
CA TYR A 73 -23.27 9.67 -29.60
C TYR A 73 -23.59 11.13 -29.97
N GLY A 74 -23.99 12.00 -29.02
CA GLY A 74 -24.25 13.41 -29.28
C GLY A 74 -25.32 13.65 -30.37
N THR A 75 -25.34 14.86 -30.94
CA THR A 75 -26.18 15.23 -32.10
C THR A 75 -25.48 15.06 -33.44
N ASN A 76 -24.20 14.67 -33.44
CA ASN A 76 -23.45 14.40 -34.66
C ASN A 76 -23.70 12.94 -35.07
N MET A 77 -24.31 12.78 -36.25
CA MET A 77 -24.35 11.49 -36.95
C MET A 77 -22.91 10.96 -37.17
N VAL A 78 -22.74 9.75 -37.70
CA VAL A 78 -21.53 9.35 -38.48
C VAL A 78 -20.50 8.43 -37.78
N THR A 79 -20.85 7.37 -37.01
CA THR A 79 -19.90 6.22 -36.85
C THR A 79 -20.49 4.82 -37.03
N HIS A 80 -21.42 4.35 -36.18
CA HIS A 80 -21.90 2.95 -36.30
C HIS A 80 -22.69 2.65 -37.59
N THR A 81 -23.36 3.65 -38.17
CA THR A 81 -24.09 3.49 -39.44
C THR A 81 -23.18 3.50 -40.66
N ASN A 82 -21.91 3.87 -40.50
CA ASN A 82 -20.96 3.98 -41.60
C ASN A 82 -20.19 2.69 -41.85
N VAL A 83 -20.24 1.76 -40.91
CA VAL A 83 -19.57 0.46 -41.04
C VAL A 83 -20.64 -0.59 -41.26
N VAL A 84 -20.52 -1.36 -42.34
CA VAL A 84 -21.48 -2.40 -42.74
C VAL A 84 -20.72 -3.71 -42.86
N ILE A 85 -21.27 -4.76 -42.27
CA ILE A 85 -20.69 -6.10 -42.35
C ILE A 85 -21.49 -6.94 -43.35
N ILE A 86 -20.81 -7.47 -44.37
CA ILE A 86 -21.36 -8.47 -45.28
C ILE A 86 -20.65 -9.79 -44.99
N GLY A 87 -21.37 -10.75 -44.45
CA GLY A 87 -20.80 -12.01 -44.02
C GLY A 87 -21.20 -13.19 -44.90
N ALA A 88 -20.24 -14.03 -45.28
CA ALA A 88 -20.51 -15.36 -45.82
C ALA A 88 -20.86 -16.33 -44.68
N ASP A 89 -22.14 -16.72 -44.59
CA ASP A 89 -22.66 -17.58 -43.54
C ASP A 89 -22.56 -19.09 -43.88
N GLU A 90 -23.12 -19.94 -43.03
CA GLU A 90 -23.10 -21.40 -43.22
C GLU A 90 -23.80 -21.83 -44.53
N TRP A 91 -24.85 -21.11 -44.92
CA TRP A 91 -25.56 -21.39 -46.16
C TRP A 91 -24.71 -21.01 -47.37
N ASP A 92 -24.07 -19.84 -47.33
CA ASP A 92 -23.19 -19.38 -48.40
C ASP A 92 -22.03 -20.36 -48.62
N ILE A 93 -21.44 -20.86 -47.54
CA ILE A 93 -20.37 -21.88 -47.60
C ILE A 93 -20.87 -23.20 -48.19
N GLN A 94 -22.06 -23.67 -47.81
CA GLN A 94 -22.63 -24.90 -48.38
C GLN A 94 -22.97 -24.73 -49.87
N ARG A 95 -23.33 -23.51 -50.29
CA ARG A 95 -23.71 -23.19 -51.67
C ARG A 95 -22.50 -23.04 -52.60
N PHE A 96 -21.51 -22.25 -52.19
CA PHE A 96 -20.36 -21.86 -53.02
C PHE A 96 -19.09 -22.68 -52.72
N GLY A 97 -19.04 -23.38 -51.60
CA GLY A 97 -17.86 -24.09 -51.10
C GLY A 97 -16.92 -23.17 -50.32
N TRP A 98 -15.95 -23.78 -49.61
CA TRP A 98 -14.89 -23.05 -48.90
C TRP A 98 -13.50 -23.65 -49.19
N PRO A 99 -12.46 -22.83 -49.41
CA PRO A 99 -12.49 -21.37 -49.54
C PRO A 99 -13.33 -20.92 -50.75
N LEU A 100 -13.96 -19.75 -50.66
CA LEU A 100 -14.73 -19.18 -51.79
C LEU A 100 -13.83 -19.07 -53.02
N GLN A 101 -14.36 -19.37 -54.22
CA GLN A 101 -13.59 -19.25 -55.46
C GLN A 101 -13.39 -17.78 -55.84
N ASP A 102 -12.28 -17.48 -56.52
CA ASP A 102 -11.93 -16.11 -56.93
C ASP A 102 -12.99 -15.47 -57.83
N ASP A 103 -13.63 -16.26 -58.69
CA ASP A 103 -14.74 -15.80 -59.54
C ASP A 103 -15.97 -15.39 -58.72
N THR A 104 -16.33 -16.19 -57.71
CA THR A 104 -17.43 -15.88 -56.79
C THR A 104 -17.12 -14.64 -55.95
N VAL A 105 -15.88 -14.51 -55.46
CA VAL A 105 -15.45 -13.31 -54.74
C VAL A 105 -15.48 -12.09 -55.66
N ALA A 106 -15.07 -12.22 -56.92
CA ALA A 106 -15.12 -11.14 -57.91
C ALA A 106 -16.56 -10.68 -58.17
N GLU A 107 -17.51 -11.60 -58.35
CA GLU A 107 -18.94 -11.29 -58.51
C GLU A 107 -19.51 -10.54 -57.31
N ILE A 108 -19.21 -11.01 -56.09
CA ILE A 108 -19.64 -10.39 -54.83
C ILE A 108 -19.05 -8.98 -54.70
N LEU A 109 -17.73 -8.83 -54.90
CA LEU A 109 -17.06 -7.54 -54.81
C LEU A 109 -17.56 -6.55 -55.86
N ALA A 110 -17.76 -7.00 -57.10
CA ALA A 110 -18.32 -6.18 -58.17
C ALA A 110 -19.75 -5.72 -57.83
N LYS A 111 -20.55 -6.61 -57.21
CA LYS A 111 -21.89 -6.29 -56.73
C LYS A 111 -21.87 -5.25 -55.62
N ILE A 112 -21.01 -5.40 -54.61
CA ILE A 112 -20.84 -4.42 -53.52
C ILE A 112 -20.37 -3.08 -54.11
N ALA A 113 -19.35 -3.09 -54.98
CA ALA A 113 -18.80 -1.90 -55.63
C ALA A 113 -19.85 -1.15 -56.47
N SER A 114 -20.81 -1.85 -57.07
CA SER A 114 -21.91 -1.24 -57.84
C SER A 114 -22.81 -0.30 -57.02
N PHE A 115 -22.81 -0.44 -55.68
CA PHE A 115 -23.53 0.43 -54.75
C PHE A 115 -22.72 1.65 -54.31
N ASN A 116 -21.51 1.85 -54.82
CA ASN A 116 -20.64 3.00 -54.53
C ASN A 116 -20.29 3.20 -53.04
N PRO A 117 -19.71 2.18 -52.36
CA PRO A 117 -19.20 2.32 -51.00
C PRO A 117 -17.96 3.22 -50.95
N ALA A 118 -17.69 3.81 -49.78
CA ALA A 118 -16.46 4.54 -49.52
C ALA A 118 -15.23 3.63 -49.60
N ALA A 119 -15.33 2.41 -49.04
CA ALA A 119 -14.31 1.38 -49.13
C ALA A 119 -14.90 -0.02 -48.93
N ILE A 120 -14.22 -1.04 -49.48
CA ILE A 120 -14.57 -2.44 -49.31
C ILE A 120 -13.33 -3.17 -48.77
N ALA A 121 -13.36 -3.62 -47.51
CA ALA A 121 -12.37 -4.53 -46.96
C ALA A 121 -12.74 -5.98 -47.30
N LEU A 122 -11.84 -6.68 -47.98
CA LEU A 122 -11.91 -8.12 -48.22
C LEU A 122 -11.09 -8.84 -47.15
N ASP A 123 -11.76 -9.35 -46.11
CA ASP A 123 -11.18 -10.18 -45.05
C ASP A 123 -11.17 -11.66 -45.47
N LEU A 124 -10.51 -11.93 -46.60
CA LEU A 124 -10.25 -13.27 -47.12
C LEU A 124 -8.84 -13.29 -47.71
N TYR A 125 -8.00 -14.20 -47.22
CA TYR A 125 -6.65 -14.36 -47.76
C TYR A 125 -6.69 -14.80 -49.23
N ARG A 126 -5.95 -14.06 -50.07
CA ARG A 126 -5.90 -14.21 -51.52
C ARG A 126 -4.46 -14.08 -52.06
N ASP A 127 -3.49 -14.56 -51.27
CA ASP A 127 -2.09 -14.71 -51.66
C ASP A 127 -1.92 -15.75 -52.78
N MET A 128 -2.73 -16.81 -52.75
CA MET A 128 -2.80 -17.87 -53.75
C MET A 128 -4.18 -17.91 -54.44
N PRO A 129 -4.24 -18.20 -55.75
CA PRO A 129 -5.50 -18.37 -56.47
C PRO A 129 -6.36 -19.51 -55.93
N VAL A 130 -7.67 -19.29 -55.91
CA VAL A 130 -8.67 -20.29 -55.52
C VAL A 130 -9.68 -20.50 -56.66
N PRO A 131 -9.72 -21.68 -57.30
CA PRO A 131 -8.84 -22.84 -57.13
C PRO A 131 -7.43 -22.58 -57.70
N LYS A 132 -6.44 -23.40 -57.31
CA LYS A 132 -5.03 -23.27 -57.74
C LYS A 132 -4.79 -23.34 -59.27
N ARG A 133 -5.82 -23.58 -60.09
CA ARG A 133 -5.77 -23.48 -61.56
C ARG A 133 -6.13 -22.04 -61.95
N GLY A 134 -5.15 -21.32 -62.49
CA GLY A 134 -5.14 -19.86 -62.68
C GLY A 134 -6.11 -19.26 -63.71
N ASP A 135 -7.07 -20.02 -64.24
CA ASP A 135 -7.98 -19.58 -65.29
C ASP A 135 -9.01 -18.54 -64.75
N LEU A 136 -9.34 -18.63 -63.45
CA LEU A 136 -10.35 -17.82 -62.76
C LEU A 136 -9.76 -16.59 -62.04
N ILE A 137 -8.43 -16.46 -61.98
CA ILE A 137 -7.75 -15.34 -61.29
C ILE A 137 -7.94 -14.00 -62.03
N HIS A 138 -8.20 -14.08 -63.35
CA HIS A 138 -8.31 -12.90 -64.21
C HIS A 138 -9.49 -12.00 -63.83
N HIS A 139 -10.64 -12.57 -63.47
CA HIS A 139 -11.84 -11.80 -63.13
C HIS A 139 -11.66 -11.06 -61.79
N LEU A 140 -11.11 -11.72 -60.76
CA LEU A 140 -10.81 -11.07 -59.49
C LEU A 140 -9.77 -9.95 -59.66
N ASN A 141 -8.69 -10.21 -60.40
CA ASN A 141 -7.69 -9.19 -60.71
C ASN A 141 -8.32 -8.00 -61.46
N GLU A 142 -9.20 -8.24 -62.43
CA GLU A 142 -9.91 -7.19 -63.16
C GLU A 142 -10.77 -6.33 -62.21
N VAL A 143 -11.53 -6.96 -61.31
CA VAL A 143 -12.33 -6.24 -60.30
C VAL A 143 -11.44 -5.43 -59.36
N LEU A 144 -10.32 -6.00 -58.89
CA LEU A 144 -9.36 -5.28 -58.03
C LEU A 144 -8.68 -4.12 -58.76
N THR A 145 -8.34 -4.27 -60.05
CA THR A 145 -7.75 -3.18 -60.85
C THR A 145 -8.75 -2.07 -61.12
N ASN A 146 -10.00 -2.40 -61.43
CA ASN A 146 -11.02 -1.42 -61.80
C ASN A 146 -11.62 -0.66 -60.60
N ASN A 147 -11.43 -1.16 -59.37
CA ASN A 147 -12.02 -0.58 -58.16
C ASN A 147 -10.95 -0.26 -57.12
N ALA A 148 -10.47 0.98 -57.13
CA ALA A 148 -9.42 1.47 -56.21
C ALA A 148 -9.87 1.53 -54.72
N ASN A 149 -11.17 1.46 -54.45
CA ASN A 149 -11.74 1.46 -53.10
C ASN A 149 -11.77 0.06 -52.45
N ILE A 150 -11.32 -0.99 -53.15
CA ILE A 150 -11.18 -2.33 -52.57
C ILE A 150 -9.81 -2.45 -51.89
N ILE A 151 -9.85 -2.83 -50.61
CA ILE A 151 -8.72 -3.10 -49.72
C ILE A 151 -8.69 -4.60 -49.44
N THR A 152 -7.50 -5.19 -49.54
CA THR A 152 -7.27 -6.61 -49.23
C THR A 152 -6.40 -6.75 -47.99
N ILE A 153 -6.37 -7.94 -47.42
CA ILE A 153 -5.62 -8.21 -46.20
C ILE A 153 -4.27 -8.88 -46.46
N SER A 154 -3.32 -8.62 -45.55
CA SER A 154 -2.12 -9.42 -45.31
C SER A 154 -2.10 -9.91 -43.87
N GLN A 155 -1.25 -10.90 -43.58
CA GLN A 155 -0.92 -11.27 -42.21
C GLN A 155 0.58 -11.48 -42.06
N ILE A 156 1.21 -10.73 -41.16
CA ILE A 156 2.64 -10.82 -40.89
C ILE A 156 2.89 -11.68 -39.66
N ASP A 157 3.83 -12.62 -39.80
CA ASP A 157 4.33 -13.43 -38.69
C ASP A 157 5.79 -13.06 -38.41
N LEU A 158 6.06 -12.56 -37.20
CA LEU A 158 7.40 -12.14 -36.77
C LEU A 158 8.29 -13.29 -36.33
N GLU A 159 7.70 -14.35 -35.78
CA GLU A 159 8.45 -15.51 -35.30
C GLU A 159 8.86 -16.40 -36.46
N GLU A 160 7.95 -16.57 -37.43
CA GLU A 160 8.14 -17.36 -38.63
C GLU A 160 7.80 -16.55 -39.89
N PRO A 161 8.74 -15.72 -40.41
CA PRO A 161 8.50 -14.88 -41.59
C PRO A 161 8.02 -15.66 -42.83
N GLU A 162 8.35 -16.95 -42.93
CA GLU A 162 7.90 -17.85 -43.99
C GLU A 162 6.38 -18.15 -43.95
N LEU A 163 5.74 -17.98 -42.79
CA LEU A 163 4.29 -18.11 -42.61
C LEU A 163 3.51 -16.83 -42.90
N THR A 164 4.21 -15.72 -43.22
CA THR A 164 3.57 -14.46 -43.60
C THR A 164 2.69 -14.64 -44.83
N ILE A 165 1.40 -14.29 -44.70
CA ILE A 165 0.41 -14.35 -45.78
C ILE A 165 0.42 -13.00 -46.49
N LYS A 166 0.81 -13.00 -47.76
CA LYS A 166 0.89 -11.79 -48.58
C LYS A 166 -0.48 -11.37 -49.12
N ALA A 167 -0.59 -10.10 -49.52
CA ALA A 167 -1.71 -9.63 -50.33
C ALA A 167 -1.72 -10.28 -51.73
N PRO A 168 -2.82 -10.17 -52.50
CA PRO A 168 -2.85 -10.59 -53.89
C PRO A 168 -1.74 -9.91 -54.69
N LYS A 169 -1.07 -10.66 -55.58
CA LYS A 169 0.08 -10.16 -56.36
C LYS A 169 -0.17 -8.87 -57.13
N ILE A 170 -1.41 -8.61 -57.54
CA ILE A 170 -1.79 -7.38 -58.26
C ILE A 170 -1.75 -6.12 -57.38
N LEU A 171 -1.81 -6.29 -56.06
CA LEU A 171 -1.73 -5.23 -55.05
C LEU A 171 -0.42 -5.30 -54.23
N GLU A 172 0.54 -6.15 -54.63
CA GLU A 172 1.84 -6.23 -53.97
C GLU A 172 2.58 -4.89 -54.14
N GLY A 173 2.88 -4.21 -53.03
CA GLY A 173 3.48 -2.87 -53.02
C GLY A 173 2.50 -1.69 -52.93
N ASP A 174 1.18 -1.94 -52.96
CA ASP A 174 0.16 -0.89 -52.78
C ASP A 174 -0.28 -0.81 -51.30
N ALA A 175 0.52 -0.14 -50.47
CA ALA A 175 0.31 -0.06 -49.02
C ALA A 175 -1.01 0.62 -48.61
N VAL A 176 -1.66 1.39 -49.50
CA VAL A 176 -2.93 2.07 -49.22
C VAL A 176 -4.13 1.16 -49.50
N ARG A 177 -3.91 0.02 -50.18
CA ARG A 177 -4.93 -0.97 -50.53
C ARG A 177 -4.68 -2.34 -49.89
N VAL A 178 -3.70 -2.43 -49.00
CA VAL A 178 -3.39 -3.62 -48.22
C VAL A 178 -3.41 -3.27 -46.73
N GLY A 179 -4.21 -3.98 -45.94
CA GLY A 179 -4.29 -3.82 -44.49
C GLY A 179 -3.83 -5.06 -43.75
N GLU A 180 -3.09 -4.88 -42.65
CA GLU A 180 -2.66 -5.96 -41.79
C GLU A 180 -3.83 -6.49 -40.95
N ASN A 181 -4.05 -7.81 -40.99
CA ASN A 181 -5.20 -8.48 -40.35
C ASN A 181 -4.97 -8.83 -38.87
N SER A 182 -3.77 -8.59 -38.34
CA SER A 182 -3.38 -9.00 -36.99
C SER A 182 -3.91 -8.06 -35.90
N PHE A 183 -4.14 -8.64 -34.72
CA PHE A 183 -4.42 -7.91 -33.48
C PHE A 183 -3.39 -8.28 -32.40
N ALA A 184 -3.18 -7.37 -31.46
CA ALA A 184 -2.35 -7.63 -30.31
C ALA A 184 -3.11 -8.50 -29.29
N ASN A 185 -2.69 -9.75 -29.16
CA ASN A 185 -3.24 -10.67 -28.16
C ASN A 185 -2.61 -10.41 -26.79
N ASP A 186 -3.43 -10.38 -25.75
CA ASP A 186 -2.95 -10.33 -24.37
C ASP A 186 -2.55 -11.73 -23.87
N PRO A 187 -1.85 -11.85 -22.72
CA PRO A 187 -1.44 -13.14 -22.17
C PRO A 187 -2.56 -14.15 -21.90
N ASP A 188 -3.80 -13.70 -21.73
CA ASP A 188 -4.99 -14.53 -21.57
C ASP A 188 -5.72 -14.77 -22.91
N LEU A 189 -5.04 -14.49 -24.03
CA LEU A 189 -5.50 -14.60 -25.42
C LEU A 189 -6.65 -13.65 -25.80
N LYS A 190 -7.10 -12.79 -24.89
CA LYS A 190 -8.14 -11.82 -25.21
C LYS A 190 -7.58 -10.64 -25.99
N ILE A 191 -8.30 -10.22 -27.02
CA ILE A 191 -7.96 -8.99 -27.76
C ILE A 191 -8.47 -7.81 -26.91
N ARG A 192 -7.55 -7.01 -26.35
CA ARG A 192 -7.82 -5.72 -25.68
C ARG A 192 -7.23 -4.52 -26.38
N ARG A 193 -6.31 -4.78 -27.30
CA ARG A 193 -5.46 -3.79 -27.93
C ARG A 193 -5.69 -3.82 -29.44
N GLY A 194 -6.20 -2.72 -29.97
CA GLY A 194 -6.25 -2.48 -31.41
C GLY A 194 -4.87 -2.07 -31.92
N MET A 195 -4.63 -2.27 -33.21
CA MET A 195 -3.39 -1.85 -33.87
C MET A 195 -3.66 -0.62 -34.74
N LEU A 196 -2.78 0.39 -34.67
CA LEU A 196 -2.68 1.41 -35.71
C LEU A 196 -1.81 0.89 -36.84
N TYR A 197 -0.64 0.38 -36.49
CA TYR A 197 0.31 -0.20 -37.43
C TYR A 197 1.31 -1.14 -36.76
N PHE A 198 1.97 -1.95 -37.58
CA PHE A 198 2.87 -3.03 -37.21
C PHE A 198 4.27 -2.76 -37.75
N TYR A 199 5.31 -3.14 -36.99
CA TYR A 199 6.71 -3.03 -37.42
C TYR A 199 7.24 -4.40 -37.83
N SER A 200 7.89 -4.48 -38.99
CA SER A 200 8.61 -5.67 -39.46
C SER A 200 9.94 -5.29 -40.09
N ASP A 201 10.80 -6.28 -40.34
CA ASP A 201 12.05 -6.10 -41.11
C ASP A 201 11.78 -5.57 -42.54
N ALA A 202 10.58 -5.79 -43.07
CA ALA A 202 10.15 -5.34 -44.40
C ALA A 202 9.55 -3.93 -44.42
N GLY A 203 9.43 -3.26 -43.27
CA GLY A 203 8.82 -1.93 -43.15
C GLY A 203 7.64 -1.87 -42.19
N ILE A 204 6.89 -0.77 -42.25
CA ILE A 204 5.71 -0.51 -41.41
C ILE A 204 4.45 -0.89 -42.19
N HIS A 205 3.53 -1.60 -41.53
CA HIS A 205 2.29 -2.10 -42.13
C HIS A 205 1.08 -1.56 -41.37
N ALA A 206 0.20 -0.83 -42.06
CA ALA A 206 -1.00 -0.26 -41.43
C ALA A 206 -2.01 -1.37 -41.13
N SER A 207 -2.70 -1.30 -39.99
CA SER A 207 -3.78 -2.24 -39.70
C SER A 207 -4.96 -2.03 -40.66
N LEU A 208 -5.73 -3.09 -40.91
CA LEU A 208 -6.95 -2.99 -41.72
C LEU A 208 -7.89 -1.90 -41.19
N ALA A 209 -8.00 -1.76 -39.87
CA ALA A 209 -8.84 -0.75 -39.25
C ALA A 209 -8.38 0.69 -39.58
N THR A 210 -7.07 0.95 -39.57
CA THR A 210 -6.48 2.25 -39.93
C THR A 210 -6.68 2.57 -41.40
N VAL A 211 -6.43 1.60 -42.29
CA VAL A 211 -6.63 1.77 -43.75
C VAL A 211 -8.10 2.00 -44.08
N MET A 212 -9.03 1.35 -43.37
CA MET A 212 -10.47 1.58 -43.54
C MET A 212 -10.90 2.97 -43.04
N ALA A 213 -10.40 3.39 -41.87
CA ALA A 213 -10.73 4.70 -41.29
C ALA A 213 -10.22 5.85 -42.19
N SER A 214 -9.03 5.72 -42.79
CA SER A 214 -8.46 6.75 -43.66
C SER A 214 -9.33 7.05 -44.89
N ARG A 215 -10.06 6.04 -45.41
CA ARG A 215 -10.95 6.21 -46.58
C ARG A 215 -12.14 7.10 -46.33
N LEU A 216 -12.66 7.15 -45.10
CA LEU A 216 -13.78 8.01 -44.75
C LEU A 216 -13.33 9.46 -44.45
N ILE A 217 -12.09 9.63 -43.99
CA ILE A 217 -11.48 10.94 -43.70
C ILE A 217 -11.13 11.68 -45.00
N GLY A 218 -10.75 10.96 -46.05
CA GLY A 218 -10.55 11.51 -47.39
C GLY A 218 -9.17 12.09 -47.61
N LYS A 219 -9.05 13.21 -48.37
CA LYS A 219 -7.75 13.73 -48.80
C LYS A 219 -6.84 14.11 -47.63
N ASN A 220 -7.37 14.54 -46.49
CA ASN A 220 -6.57 14.94 -45.35
C ASN A 220 -6.25 13.78 -44.39
N TRP A 221 -6.27 12.52 -44.86
CA TRP A 221 -6.08 11.37 -43.99
C TRP A 221 -4.71 11.34 -43.28
N TRP A 222 -3.70 12.06 -43.76
CA TRP A 222 -2.44 12.26 -43.03
C TRP A 222 -2.63 12.98 -41.68
N GLU A 223 -3.74 13.69 -41.47
CA GLU A 223 -4.17 14.22 -40.16
C GLU A 223 -4.55 13.11 -39.15
N LEU A 224 -4.71 11.85 -39.60
CA LEU A 224 -5.03 10.71 -38.74
C LEU A 224 -3.84 10.31 -37.86
N LEU A 225 -2.58 10.60 -38.24
CA LEU A 225 -1.39 10.16 -37.50
C LEU A 225 -0.42 11.33 -37.30
N VAL A 226 -0.83 12.31 -36.50
CA VAL A 226 0.00 13.49 -36.18
C VAL A 226 0.82 13.21 -34.91
N PRO A 227 2.16 13.29 -34.91
CA PRO A 227 2.95 13.11 -33.69
C PRO A 227 2.59 14.16 -32.63
N ALA A 228 2.57 13.75 -31.37
CA ALA A 228 2.36 14.62 -30.23
C ALA A 228 3.39 14.29 -29.11
N PRO A 229 4.20 15.25 -28.65
CA PRO A 229 4.45 16.55 -29.27
C PRO A 229 5.05 16.37 -30.68
N GLY A 230 4.84 17.36 -31.55
CA GLY A 230 5.35 17.30 -32.92
C GLY A 230 6.88 17.13 -32.97
N PRO A 231 7.43 16.54 -34.06
CA PRO A 231 8.84 16.19 -34.11
C PRO A 231 9.72 17.42 -33.98
N ILE A 232 10.80 17.29 -33.22
CA ILE A 232 11.80 18.35 -33.07
C ILE A 232 12.90 18.08 -34.08
N LEU A 233 13.05 18.98 -35.05
CA LEU A 233 14.24 19.07 -35.88
C LEU A 233 15.35 19.68 -35.03
N LYS A 234 16.29 18.83 -34.60
CA LYS A 234 17.49 19.27 -33.89
C LYS A 234 18.62 19.50 -34.88
N ILE A 235 19.05 20.75 -35.00
CA ILE A 235 20.25 21.06 -35.77
C ILE A 235 21.48 20.71 -34.90
N PRO A 236 22.48 19.97 -35.42
CA PRO A 236 23.67 19.64 -34.65
C PRO A 236 24.35 20.89 -34.12
N SER A 237 24.96 20.73 -32.95
CA SER A 237 25.70 21.71 -32.19
C SER A 237 26.69 22.52 -33.06
N LEU A 238 26.36 23.78 -33.39
CA LEU A 238 27.23 24.68 -34.15
C LEU A 238 28.22 25.41 -33.21
N PRO A 239 29.55 25.25 -33.34
CA PRO A 239 30.51 25.95 -32.48
C PRO A 239 30.43 27.47 -32.67
N LEU A 240 30.17 28.23 -31.62
CA LEU A 240 30.01 29.70 -31.70
C LEU A 240 31.25 30.40 -32.27
N GLN A 241 32.45 29.87 -31.98
CA GLN A 241 33.72 30.40 -32.52
C GLN A 241 33.81 30.29 -34.05
N SER A 242 33.22 29.27 -34.65
CA SER A 242 33.20 29.09 -36.12
C SER A 242 32.21 30.03 -36.82
N LEU A 243 31.24 30.55 -36.06
CA LEU A 243 30.20 31.45 -36.53
C LEU A 243 30.58 32.94 -36.40
N GLY A 244 31.63 33.28 -35.64
CA GLY A 244 32.10 34.66 -35.48
C GLY A 244 31.26 35.52 -34.52
N LEU A 245 30.42 34.90 -33.69
CA LEU A 245 29.53 35.59 -32.74
C LEU A 245 30.30 36.09 -31.50
N THR A 246 29.95 37.28 -31.01
CA THR A 246 30.61 37.97 -29.87
C THR A 246 29.66 38.26 -28.70
N ASN A 247 30.23 38.55 -27.52
CA ASN A 247 29.48 38.84 -26.29
C ASN A 247 28.61 40.10 -26.42
N GLY A 248 27.33 40.02 -26.04
CA GLY A 248 26.38 41.14 -26.10
C GLY A 248 25.66 41.32 -27.44
N GLN A 249 25.92 40.47 -28.44
CA GLN A 249 25.37 40.59 -29.78
C GLN A 249 23.90 40.10 -29.82
N GLN A 250 23.01 40.88 -30.44
CA GLN A 250 21.64 40.46 -30.75
C GLN A 250 21.65 39.72 -32.08
N ILE A 251 20.84 38.67 -32.17
CA ILE A 251 20.67 37.89 -33.39
C ILE A 251 19.21 38.04 -33.83
N ALA A 252 18.99 38.32 -35.11
CA ALA A 252 17.68 38.21 -35.73
C ALA A 252 17.62 36.95 -36.59
N MET A 253 16.45 36.33 -36.65
CA MET A 253 16.26 35.09 -37.38
C MET A 253 15.01 35.19 -38.27
N ALA A 254 15.02 34.47 -39.37
CA ALA A 254 13.81 34.12 -40.10
C ALA A 254 13.90 32.65 -40.52
N VAL A 255 12.75 31.99 -40.64
CA VAL A 255 12.68 30.64 -41.18
C VAL A 255 11.83 30.66 -42.43
N THR A 256 12.34 30.06 -43.49
CA THR A 256 11.57 29.81 -44.70
C THR A 256 11.42 28.33 -44.91
N GLN A 257 10.25 27.94 -45.37
CA GLN A 257 9.95 26.57 -45.78
C GLN A 257 9.61 26.57 -47.26
N LYS A 258 10.20 25.64 -48.00
CA LYS A 258 9.93 25.41 -49.40
C LYS A 258 9.62 23.93 -49.62
N THR A 259 8.49 23.66 -50.27
CA THR A 259 8.07 22.30 -50.64
C THR A 259 8.12 22.16 -52.15
N THR A 260 8.81 21.13 -52.64
CA THR A 260 8.90 20.80 -54.08
C THR A 260 8.35 19.39 -54.30
N ARG A 261 7.36 19.22 -55.18
CA ARG A 261 6.74 17.91 -55.49
C ARG A 261 7.10 17.44 -56.91
N GLY A 262 7.73 16.27 -57.01
CA GLY A 262 8.01 15.60 -58.30
C GLY A 262 9.10 16.26 -59.17
N GLU A 263 9.24 15.82 -60.43
CA GLU A 263 10.19 16.39 -61.40
C GLU A 263 9.76 17.76 -61.97
N SER A 264 8.54 18.21 -61.68
CA SER A 264 8.08 19.56 -62.01
C SER A 264 8.70 20.57 -61.05
N SER A 265 9.48 21.50 -61.58
CA SER A 265 10.08 22.63 -60.85
C SER A 265 9.06 23.69 -60.37
N GLU A 266 7.80 23.32 -60.15
CA GLU A 266 6.79 24.23 -59.60
C GLU A 266 6.89 24.19 -58.07
N THR A 267 7.17 25.36 -57.49
CA THR A 267 7.27 25.53 -56.04
C THR A 267 5.86 25.76 -55.52
N ASP A 268 5.29 24.80 -54.79
CA ASP A 268 3.87 24.81 -54.39
C ASP A 268 3.57 25.90 -53.35
N SER A 269 4.49 26.17 -52.42
CA SER A 269 4.37 27.25 -51.45
C SER A 269 5.73 27.60 -50.84
N THR A 270 5.96 28.89 -50.62
CA THR A 270 7.08 29.39 -49.80
C THR A 270 6.48 30.11 -48.59
N GLY A 271 6.59 29.50 -47.42
CA GLY A 271 6.22 30.12 -46.15
C GLY A 271 7.37 30.98 -45.62
N VAL A 272 7.06 32.18 -45.14
CA VAL A 272 8.06 33.09 -44.56
C VAL A 272 7.63 33.43 -43.15
N ILE A 273 8.35 32.90 -42.17
CA ILE A 273 8.11 33.17 -40.75
C ILE A 273 9.18 34.16 -40.28
N ARG A 274 8.74 35.37 -39.93
CA ARG A 274 9.62 36.46 -39.49
C ARG A 274 9.74 36.45 -37.96
N PHE A 275 10.97 36.57 -37.45
CA PHE A 275 11.22 36.78 -36.02
C PHE A 275 11.91 38.14 -35.77
N SER A 276 11.65 38.76 -34.62
CA SER A 276 12.34 40.00 -34.18
C SER A 276 13.57 39.67 -33.33
N ALA A 277 14.48 40.66 -33.20
CA ALA A 277 15.72 40.57 -32.44
C ALA A 277 15.52 40.03 -31.02
N SER A 278 16.50 39.26 -30.55
CA SER A 278 16.49 38.60 -29.24
C SER A 278 16.13 39.50 -28.05
N ASP A 279 15.26 39.04 -27.15
CA ASP A 279 14.96 39.69 -25.86
C ASP A 279 16.18 39.70 -24.92
N HIS A 280 17.15 38.82 -25.17
CA HIS A 280 18.37 38.65 -24.40
C HIS A 280 19.59 38.61 -25.32
N SER A 281 20.65 39.35 -24.95
CA SER A 281 21.93 39.28 -25.65
C SER A 281 22.73 38.06 -25.18
N LEU A 282 23.61 37.53 -26.04
CA LEU A 282 24.58 36.48 -25.67
C LEU A 282 25.41 36.93 -24.47
N GLN A 283 25.43 36.14 -23.38
CA GLN A 283 26.23 36.43 -22.18
C GLN A 283 27.39 35.44 -22.04
N TYR A 284 28.59 36.00 -21.87
CA TYR A 284 29.80 35.24 -21.56
C TYR A 284 30.21 35.48 -20.10
N SER A 285 30.78 34.46 -19.45
CA SER A 285 31.45 34.55 -18.16
C SER A 285 32.72 35.39 -18.27
N ASP A 286 33.24 35.86 -17.13
CA ASP A 286 34.50 36.61 -17.05
C ASP A 286 35.71 35.83 -17.60
N GLU A 287 35.58 34.51 -17.78
CA GLU A 287 36.59 33.61 -18.35
C GLU A 287 36.41 33.35 -19.86
N GLY A 288 35.41 33.98 -20.50
CA GLY A 288 35.14 33.84 -21.93
C GLY A 288 34.35 32.59 -22.32
N GLU A 289 33.71 31.92 -21.36
CA GLU A 289 32.80 30.79 -21.59
C GLU A 289 31.34 31.25 -21.60
N VAL A 290 30.50 30.69 -22.46
CA VAL A 290 29.08 31.06 -22.52
C VAL A 290 28.37 30.63 -21.23
N ILE A 291 27.56 31.52 -20.64
CA ILE A 291 26.76 31.18 -19.45
C ILE A 291 25.77 30.08 -19.85
N PRO A 292 25.69 28.96 -19.11
CA PRO A 292 24.82 27.85 -19.46
C PRO A 292 23.36 28.33 -19.51
N SER A 293 22.72 28.10 -20.66
CA SER A 293 21.32 28.43 -20.99
C SER A 293 20.96 29.91 -21.13
N THR A 294 21.49 30.58 -22.16
CA THR A 294 20.80 31.79 -22.67
C THR A 294 19.86 31.36 -23.80
N ASN A 295 18.54 31.37 -23.56
CA ASN A 295 17.57 31.32 -24.66
C ASN A 295 17.66 32.68 -25.38
N ILE A 296 18.24 32.65 -26.58
CA ILE A 296 18.46 33.85 -27.39
C ILE A 296 17.13 34.22 -28.06
N VAL A 297 16.42 33.23 -28.60
CA VAL A 297 15.09 33.41 -29.19
C VAL A 297 14.23 32.22 -28.79
N GLU A 298 13.05 32.46 -28.23
CA GLU A 298 12.05 31.43 -27.95
C GLU A 298 10.68 31.96 -28.38
N LEU A 299 10.09 31.31 -29.40
CA LEU A 299 8.73 31.60 -29.83
C LEU A 299 7.91 30.33 -29.72
N ALA A 300 6.93 30.38 -28.81
CA ALA A 300 6.21 29.21 -28.32
C ALA A 300 4.76 29.10 -28.82
N ASP A 301 4.22 30.12 -29.51
CA ASP A 301 2.80 30.15 -29.90
C ASP A 301 2.59 30.16 -31.42
N SER A 302 1.79 29.18 -31.90
CA SER A 302 1.39 29.03 -33.30
C SER A 302 0.66 30.25 -33.87
N SER A 303 0.11 31.13 -33.03
CA SER A 303 -0.55 32.37 -33.47
C SER A 303 0.40 33.48 -33.91
N ASP A 304 1.67 33.41 -33.49
CA ASP A 304 2.71 34.41 -33.84
C ASP A 304 3.53 33.97 -35.07
N VAL A 305 3.23 32.77 -35.60
CA VAL A 305 3.91 32.13 -36.72
C VAL A 305 2.98 32.19 -37.93
N ASP A 306 3.26 33.11 -38.86
CA ASP A 306 2.51 33.26 -40.12
C ASP A 306 2.97 32.16 -41.10
N ASP A 307 2.63 30.90 -40.79
CA ASP A 307 2.96 29.73 -41.60
C ASP A 307 1.76 29.37 -42.52
N PRO A 308 1.88 29.56 -43.85
CA PRO A 308 0.81 29.24 -44.79
C PRO A 308 0.52 27.74 -44.91
N ASN A 309 1.44 26.87 -44.48
CA ASN A 309 1.26 25.41 -44.48
C ASN A 309 0.87 24.85 -43.10
N GLY A 310 1.18 25.59 -42.01
CA GLY A 310 0.86 25.21 -40.64
C GLY A 310 1.73 24.08 -40.08
N ASP A 311 2.95 23.93 -40.60
CA ASP A 311 3.91 22.87 -40.34
C ASP A 311 4.91 23.21 -39.22
N ILE A 312 5.07 24.47 -38.81
CA ILE A 312 6.01 24.89 -37.74
C ILE A 312 5.24 25.35 -36.49
N GLN A 313 5.47 24.68 -35.36
CA GLN A 313 4.81 24.95 -34.08
C GLN A 313 5.61 25.91 -33.18
N ALA A 314 6.91 25.70 -33.07
CA ALA A 314 7.80 26.52 -32.24
C ALA A 314 9.23 26.43 -32.76
N VAL A 315 10.01 27.50 -32.60
CA VAL A 315 11.45 27.50 -32.87
C VAL A 315 12.16 28.12 -31.69
N SER A 316 13.18 27.44 -31.18
CA SER A 316 14.05 27.95 -30.13
C SER A 316 15.51 27.96 -30.58
N LEU A 317 16.18 29.08 -30.33
CA LEU A 317 17.60 29.29 -30.53
C LEU A 317 18.28 29.38 -29.15
N THR A 318 19.02 28.34 -28.78
CA THR A 318 19.68 28.25 -27.49
C THR A 318 21.19 28.22 -27.67
N ALA A 319 21.90 29.06 -26.91
CA ALA A 319 23.35 28.98 -26.78
C ALA A 319 23.74 28.47 -25.39
N ALA A 320 24.50 27.37 -25.37
CA ALA A 320 25.04 26.75 -24.17
C ALA A 320 26.40 26.09 -24.49
N ASP A 321 27.31 26.06 -23.51
CA ASP A 321 28.58 25.33 -23.60
C ASP A 321 29.42 25.61 -24.86
N GLY A 322 29.40 26.87 -25.34
CA GLY A 322 30.17 27.29 -26.53
C GLY A 322 29.53 26.91 -27.88
N VAL A 323 28.27 26.48 -27.87
CA VAL A 323 27.55 25.97 -29.03
C VAL A 323 26.21 26.68 -29.20
N LEU A 324 25.83 26.97 -30.45
CA LEU A 324 24.50 27.35 -30.88
C LEU A 324 23.69 26.12 -31.32
N SER A 325 22.48 25.97 -30.77
CA SER A 325 21.52 24.93 -31.12
C SER A 325 20.22 25.57 -31.59
N ILE A 326 19.66 25.01 -32.68
CA ILE A 326 18.36 25.41 -33.22
C ILE A 326 17.44 24.20 -33.09
N ASP A 327 16.36 24.36 -32.34
CA ASP A 327 15.35 23.34 -32.14
C ASP A 327 14.04 23.85 -32.76
N THR A 328 13.55 23.15 -33.79
CA THR A 328 12.28 23.48 -34.45
C THR A 328 11.26 22.38 -34.21
N ARG A 329 10.20 22.70 -33.49
CA ARG A 329 9.05 21.80 -33.30
C ARG A 329 8.10 21.95 -34.48
N MET A 330 7.86 20.86 -35.18
CA MET A 330 7.00 20.79 -36.36
C MET A 330 5.59 20.35 -35.99
N VAL A 331 4.54 20.84 -36.64
CA VAL A 331 3.21 20.21 -36.67
C VAL A 331 3.22 19.17 -37.81
N GLY A 332 2.83 17.94 -37.52
CA GLY A 332 2.32 17.06 -38.60
C GLY A 332 3.31 16.32 -39.49
N VAL A 333 4.63 16.29 -39.21
CA VAL A 333 5.54 15.51 -40.07
C VAL A 333 6.49 14.64 -39.27
N ALA A 334 5.98 13.56 -38.68
CA ALA A 334 6.75 12.32 -38.76
C ALA A 334 6.41 11.78 -40.14
N LEU A 335 7.23 12.08 -41.15
CA LEU A 335 7.15 11.43 -42.45
C LEU A 335 7.03 9.92 -42.18
N PRO A 336 5.88 9.29 -42.41
CA PRO A 336 5.82 7.84 -42.34
C PRO A 336 6.72 7.32 -43.47
N PRO A 337 7.15 6.05 -43.43
CA PRO A 337 7.93 5.48 -44.53
C PRO A 337 7.24 5.78 -45.86
N GLY A 338 8.03 6.17 -46.88
CA GLY A 338 7.55 6.65 -48.18
C GLY A 338 6.51 5.71 -48.82
N ASP A 339 6.56 4.43 -48.48
CA ASP A 339 5.63 3.38 -48.88
C ASP A 339 4.14 3.69 -48.65
N TRP A 340 3.80 4.42 -47.57
CA TRP A 340 2.41 4.78 -47.26
C TRP A 340 1.93 6.02 -48.02
N PHE A 341 2.85 6.74 -48.63
CA PHE A 341 2.60 8.01 -49.31
C PHE A 341 3.19 7.98 -50.72
N PRO A 342 2.66 7.16 -51.65
CA PRO A 342 3.17 7.11 -53.03
C PRO A 342 3.16 8.48 -53.72
N GLU A 343 2.19 9.34 -53.36
CA GLU A 343 2.08 10.72 -53.84
C GLU A 343 3.13 11.68 -53.25
N ALA A 344 3.73 11.33 -52.10
CA ALA A 344 4.78 12.11 -51.46
C ALA A 344 6.19 11.66 -51.86
N ILE A 345 6.35 10.49 -52.50
CA ILE A 345 7.64 10.02 -53.01
C ILE A 345 8.18 11.04 -54.02
N GLY A 346 9.42 11.50 -53.82
CA GLY A 346 10.03 12.57 -54.60
C GLY A 346 9.67 13.99 -54.12
N THR A 347 8.94 14.13 -53.00
CA THR A 347 8.76 15.43 -52.33
C THR A 347 10.03 15.81 -51.57
N GLU A 348 10.48 17.04 -51.78
CA GLU A 348 11.61 17.64 -51.08
C GLU A 348 11.11 18.80 -50.21
N TYR A 349 11.32 18.67 -48.90
CA TYR A 349 11.09 19.72 -47.92
C TYR A 349 12.43 20.41 -47.62
N GLU A 350 12.53 21.69 -47.96
CA GLU A 350 13.69 22.53 -47.66
C GLU A 350 13.32 23.54 -46.57
N PHE A 351 14.01 23.47 -45.43
CA PHE A 351 13.93 24.45 -44.35
C PHE A 351 15.19 25.31 -44.38
N SER A 352 15.06 26.62 -44.53
CA SER A 352 16.18 27.57 -44.46
C SER A 352 16.04 28.50 -43.27
N TYR A 353 16.96 28.37 -42.32
CA TYR A 353 17.10 29.28 -41.17
C TYR A 353 18.08 30.38 -41.57
N LEU A 354 17.55 31.59 -41.69
CA LEU A 354 18.29 32.80 -42.04
C LEU A 354 18.67 33.50 -40.74
N LEU A 355 19.96 33.62 -40.46
CA LEU A 355 20.48 34.25 -39.26
C LEU A 355 21.21 35.53 -39.65
N ASP A 356 20.69 36.64 -39.13
CA ASP A 356 21.32 37.97 -39.14
C ASP A 356 22.10 38.09 -37.83
N THR A 357 23.41 37.95 -37.94
CA THR A 357 24.26 37.74 -36.77
C THR A 357 24.67 39.05 -36.12
N ASP A 358 24.63 40.17 -36.84
CA ASP A 358 24.97 41.50 -36.35
C ASP A 358 23.75 42.42 -36.11
N ASN A 359 22.54 41.94 -36.43
CA ASN A 359 21.28 42.66 -36.34
C ASN A 359 21.30 43.97 -37.16
N ASP A 360 22.09 44.00 -38.24
CA ASP A 360 22.14 45.09 -39.20
C ASP A 360 21.55 44.64 -40.55
N PRO A 361 20.31 45.05 -40.88
CA PRO A 361 19.66 44.63 -42.13
C PRO A 361 20.28 45.23 -43.42
N SER A 362 21.39 45.99 -43.29
CA SER A 362 22.20 46.47 -44.41
C SER A 362 23.43 45.61 -44.70
N THR A 363 23.85 44.77 -43.76
CA THR A 363 24.87 43.71 -43.93
C THR A 363 24.15 42.40 -44.29
N GLY A 364 24.83 41.44 -44.91
CA GLY A 364 24.21 40.18 -45.33
C GLY A 364 23.33 40.20 -46.59
N ASN A 365 22.81 39.03 -46.97
CA ASN A 365 22.01 38.85 -48.18
C ASN A 365 20.51 39.03 -47.89
N ARG A 366 19.81 39.79 -48.73
CA ARG A 366 18.37 40.04 -48.58
C ARG A 366 17.57 38.95 -49.25
N VAL A 367 16.58 38.43 -48.54
CA VAL A 367 15.68 37.39 -49.06
C VAL A 367 14.38 38.05 -49.52
N GLU A 368 13.93 37.68 -50.72
CA GLU A 368 12.69 38.18 -51.31
C GLU A 368 11.49 37.78 -50.42
N GLY A 369 10.69 38.75 -49.99
CA GLY A 369 9.57 38.55 -49.06
C GLY A 369 9.88 38.80 -47.58
N ILE A 370 11.15 39.04 -47.20
CA ILE A 370 11.54 39.38 -45.81
C ILE A 370 12.09 40.81 -45.76
N GLU A 371 11.29 41.77 -45.28
CA GLU A 371 11.74 43.16 -45.11
C GLU A 371 12.52 43.34 -43.81
N GLY A 372 13.75 43.85 -43.87
CA GLY A 372 14.52 44.26 -42.69
C GLY A 372 15.26 43.12 -41.97
N LEU A 373 15.71 42.10 -42.71
CA LEU A 373 16.66 41.08 -42.25
C LEU A 373 17.80 40.95 -43.27
N GLY A 374 19.04 40.99 -42.79
CA GLY A 374 20.25 40.78 -43.59
C GLY A 374 20.89 39.44 -43.23
N ALA A 375 20.65 38.38 -44.01
CA ALA A 375 21.14 37.05 -43.62
C ALA A 375 22.67 36.95 -43.81
N ASP A 376 23.42 36.84 -42.72
CA ASP A 376 24.88 36.59 -42.72
C ASP A 376 25.19 35.09 -42.80
N LEU A 377 24.29 34.27 -42.28
CA LEU A 377 24.44 32.83 -42.19
C LEU A 377 23.12 32.16 -42.54
N VAL A 378 23.19 31.12 -43.38
CA VAL A 378 22.03 30.31 -43.74
C VAL A 378 22.29 28.87 -43.34
N VAL A 379 21.41 28.32 -42.50
CA VAL A 379 21.35 26.88 -42.23
C VAL A 379 20.23 26.31 -43.09
N ARG A 380 20.59 25.45 -44.05
CA ARG A 380 19.65 24.79 -44.94
C ARG A 380 19.54 23.32 -44.56
N LEU A 381 18.34 22.86 -44.27
CA LEU A 381 18.00 21.46 -44.07
C LEU A 381 17.14 20.99 -45.24
N VAL A 382 17.51 19.87 -45.84
CA VAL A 382 16.76 19.22 -46.91
C VAL A 382 16.32 17.85 -46.42
N CYS A 383 15.02 17.60 -46.47
CA CYS A 383 14.43 16.30 -46.23
C CYS A 383 13.76 15.80 -47.51
N LYS A 384 14.27 14.72 -48.07
CA LYS A 384 13.72 14.09 -49.27
C LYS A 384 13.04 12.78 -48.93
N VAL A 385 11.79 12.63 -49.35
CA VAL A 385 11.03 11.39 -49.21
C VAL A 385 11.41 10.44 -50.35
N ASP A 386 12.04 9.31 -50.03
CA ASP A 386 12.41 8.25 -50.97
C ASP A 386 11.73 6.92 -50.61
N GLU A 387 11.73 5.96 -51.54
CA GLU A 387 11.06 4.65 -51.43
C GLU A 387 11.57 3.81 -50.24
N THR A 388 12.81 4.00 -49.79
CA THR A 388 13.43 3.13 -48.76
C THR A 388 13.84 3.83 -47.47
N ALA A 389 13.84 5.17 -47.44
CA ALA A 389 14.16 6.01 -46.27
C ALA A 389 14.07 7.50 -46.61
N ASN A 390 13.82 8.35 -45.61
CA ASN A 390 14.00 9.79 -45.76
C ASN A 390 15.50 10.12 -45.80
N VAL A 391 15.95 10.85 -46.82
CA VAL A 391 17.30 11.41 -46.85
C VAL A 391 17.25 12.77 -46.17
N GLU A 392 17.92 12.88 -45.02
CA GLU A 392 18.05 14.12 -44.23
C GLU A 392 19.48 14.66 -44.39
N SER A 393 19.66 15.79 -45.08
CA SER A 393 20.96 16.47 -45.25
C SER A 393 20.91 17.96 -44.88
N GLY A 394 21.86 18.38 -44.05
CA GLY A 394 22.00 19.77 -43.61
C GLY A 394 23.27 20.42 -44.16
N THR A 395 23.19 21.71 -44.49
CA THR A 395 24.33 22.53 -44.91
C THR A 395 24.29 23.89 -44.22
N VAL A 396 25.44 24.40 -43.78
CA VAL A 396 25.58 25.78 -43.28
C VAL A 396 26.49 26.54 -44.22
N PHE A 397 26.05 27.71 -44.70
CA PHE A 397 26.86 28.56 -45.57
C PHE A 397 26.62 30.05 -45.33
N ARG A 398 27.60 30.88 -45.70
CA ARG A 398 27.43 32.33 -45.80
C ARG A 398 26.98 32.67 -47.21
N PRO A 399 25.84 33.37 -47.37
CA PRO A 399 25.31 33.70 -48.68
C PRO A 399 26.20 34.75 -49.38
N ALA A 400 26.41 34.59 -50.68
CA ALA A 400 27.23 35.52 -51.45
C ALA A 400 26.58 36.92 -51.55
N SER A 401 27.38 37.98 -51.42
CA SER A 401 26.91 39.38 -51.41
C SER A 401 26.61 39.98 -52.79
N GLU A 402 26.96 39.29 -53.88
CA GLU A 402 26.78 39.75 -55.26
C GLU A 402 26.27 38.62 -56.18
N ASN A 403 25.42 38.97 -57.15
CA ASN A 403 24.91 38.03 -58.15
C ASN A 403 26.05 37.44 -58.99
N GLY A 404 26.37 36.16 -58.77
CA GLY A 404 27.40 35.41 -59.50
C GLY A 404 28.60 34.96 -58.65
N ALA A 405 28.69 35.35 -57.38
CA ALA A 405 29.65 34.81 -56.42
C ALA A 405 29.13 33.50 -55.77
N THR A 406 30.04 32.63 -55.33
CA THR A 406 29.71 31.32 -54.74
C THR A 406 29.55 31.44 -53.22
N ASN A 407 28.60 30.70 -52.65
CA ASN A 407 28.38 30.66 -51.20
C ASN A 407 29.61 30.07 -50.49
N GLU A 408 30.04 30.68 -49.39
CA GLU A 408 31.10 30.12 -48.55
C GLU A 408 30.50 29.04 -47.64
N ILE A 409 30.84 27.78 -47.89
CA ILE A 409 30.35 26.67 -47.07
C ILE A 409 31.09 26.69 -45.73
N VAL A 410 30.35 26.89 -44.65
CA VAL A 410 30.86 26.84 -43.27
C VAL A 410 30.87 25.41 -42.76
N MET A 411 29.82 24.63 -43.08
CA MET A 411 29.70 23.23 -42.73
C MET A 411 28.96 22.46 -43.83
N PRO A 412 29.63 21.56 -44.57
CA PRO A 412 28.98 20.72 -45.59
C PRO A 412 28.30 19.50 -44.97
N ASP A 413 27.18 19.09 -45.57
CA ASP A 413 26.54 17.77 -45.50
C ASP A 413 26.58 17.08 -44.13
N PHE A 414 26.00 17.73 -43.12
CA PHE A 414 25.79 17.08 -41.82
C PHE A 414 24.47 16.31 -41.81
N PRO A 415 24.44 15.09 -41.24
CA PRO A 415 23.18 14.44 -40.92
C PRO A 415 22.49 15.23 -39.81
N PHE A 416 21.20 15.49 -39.95
CA PHE A 416 20.36 15.87 -38.84
C PHE A 416 19.44 14.70 -38.51
N GLY A 417 18.93 14.68 -37.28
CA GLY A 417 17.92 13.70 -36.89
C GLY A 417 16.60 14.43 -36.69
N SER A 418 15.57 14.04 -37.44
CA SER A 418 14.24 14.05 -36.86
C SER A 418 14.31 13.17 -35.60
N VAL A 419 14.15 13.77 -34.42
CA VAL A 419 14.11 12.98 -33.18
C VAL A 419 12.82 12.14 -33.22
N ARG A 420 12.91 10.95 -33.82
CA ARG A 420 11.84 9.94 -33.86
C ARG A 420 11.60 9.31 -32.49
N ASP A 421 12.44 9.62 -31.50
CA ASP A 421 12.38 9.07 -30.15
C ASP A 421 11.08 9.42 -29.40
N ASP A 422 10.29 10.40 -29.88
CA ASP A 422 9.03 10.82 -29.23
C ASP A 422 7.77 10.52 -30.06
N MET A 423 7.78 9.47 -30.89
CA MET A 423 6.53 8.90 -31.44
C MET A 423 5.76 8.10 -30.35
N SER A 424 5.86 8.54 -29.09
CA SER A 424 5.20 7.91 -27.97
C SER A 424 3.72 8.28 -27.91
N GLU A 425 3.32 9.40 -28.52
CA GLU A 425 1.92 9.80 -28.64
C GLU A 425 1.61 10.28 -30.08
N LEU A 426 0.43 9.91 -30.56
CA LEU A 426 -0.13 10.30 -31.84
C LEU A 426 -1.47 10.97 -31.59
N LYS A 427 -1.76 12.04 -32.32
CA LYS A 427 -3.02 12.75 -32.26
C LYS A 427 -3.86 12.34 -33.45
N ILE A 428 -5.07 11.86 -33.16
CA ILE A 428 -6.09 11.50 -34.15
C ILE A 428 -7.30 12.41 -33.94
N GLY A 429 -7.48 13.40 -34.82
CA GLY A 429 -8.46 14.45 -34.62
C GLY A 429 -8.16 15.26 -33.35
N LYS A 430 -9.01 15.14 -32.32
CA LYS A 430 -8.76 15.74 -30.99
C LYS A 430 -8.20 14.76 -29.96
N ALA A 431 -8.26 13.46 -30.23
CA ALA A 431 -7.88 12.43 -29.29
C ALA A 431 -6.36 12.18 -29.33
N LEU A 432 -5.78 11.95 -28.16
CA LEU A 432 -4.37 11.58 -28.00
C LEU A 432 -4.26 10.07 -27.81
N PHE A 433 -3.64 9.40 -28.76
CA PHE A 433 -3.26 8.00 -28.73
C PHE A 433 -1.86 7.92 -28.17
N THR A 434 -1.66 7.03 -27.22
CA THR A 434 -0.35 6.82 -26.60
C THR A 434 0.10 5.42 -26.95
N ASN A 435 1.30 5.29 -27.50
CA ASN A 435 1.86 3.99 -27.84
C ASN A 435 2.05 3.16 -26.58
N PHE A 436 1.80 1.87 -26.73
CA PHE A 436 2.03 0.88 -25.71
C PHE A 436 3.50 0.41 -25.76
N ASP A 437 4.22 0.56 -24.64
CA ASP A 437 5.64 0.20 -24.52
C ASP A 437 5.88 -1.12 -23.75
N GLY A 438 4.83 -1.90 -23.53
CA GLY A 438 4.90 -3.18 -22.80
C GLY A 438 4.92 -3.10 -21.28
N ASN A 439 5.11 -1.91 -20.70
CA ASN A 439 5.27 -1.69 -19.26
C ASN A 439 4.36 -0.59 -18.69
N ARG A 440 3.29 -0.26 -19.41
CA ARG A 440 2.26 0.70 -19.02
C ARG A 440 1.00 0.01 -18.52
N GLY A 441 0.39 0.57 -17.49
CA GLY A 441 -0.86 0.08 -16.93
C GLY A 441 -0.72 -1.31 -16.30
N PRO A 442 -1.68 -2.23 -16.53
CA PRO A 442 -1.65 -3.56 -15.93
C PRO A 442 -0.55 -4.44 -16.52
N TYR A 443 0.05 -4.02 -17.64
CA TYR A 443 1.01 -4.80 -18.39
C TYR A 443 2.41 -4.63 -17.83
N SER A 444 3.13 -5.76 -17.74
CA SER A 444 4.54 -5.79 -17.38
C SER A 444 5.25 -6.77 -18.29
N GLY A 445 6.15 -6.26 -19.13
CA GLY A 445 6.90 -7.04 -20.12
C GLY A 445 6.03 -7.63 -21.23
N ALA A 446 4.91 -7.01 -21.57
CA ALA A 446 4.09 -7.44 -22.70
C ALA A 446 4.71 -6.99 -24.02
N ASP A 447 4.66 -7.84 -25.04
CA ASP A 447 5.13 -7.45 -26.37
C ASP A 447 4.20 -6.36 -26.95
N PRO A 448 4.75 -5.20 -27.35
CA PRO A 448 3.98 -4.18 -28.02
C PRO A 448 3.57 -4.57 -29.44
N GLY A 449 4.37 -5.36 -30.17
CA GLY A 449 4.09 -5.81 -31.54
C GLY A 449 3.97 -4.71 -32.60
N GLY A 450 3.89 -3.43 -32.23
CA GLY A 450 3.54 -2.33 -33.12
C GLY A 450 3.06 -1.13 -32.34
N TYR A 451 2.45 -0.17 -33.03
CA TYR A 451 1.70 0.90 -32.37
C TYR A 451 0.30 0.41 -32.07
N THR A 452 0.01 0.19 -30.78
CA THR A 452 -1.27 -0.31 -30.32
C THR A 452 -2.01 0.71 -29.46
N PHE A 453 -3.34 0.59 -29.42
CA PHE A 453 -4.21 1.44 -28.61
C PHE A 453 -5.23 0.59 -27.85
N SER A 454 -5.70 1.08 -26.70
CA SER A 454 -6.71 0.37 -25.92
C SER A 454 -8.05 0.37 -26.63
N MET A 455 -8.64 -0.81 -26.86
CA MET A 455 -10.01 -0.87 -27.35
C MET A 455 -10.97 -0.50 -26.22
N ASP A 456 -11.89 0.41 -26.50
CA ASP A 456 -12.72 1.01 -25.46
C ASP A 456 -14.02 0.22 -25.19
N TYR A 457 -14.46 -0.61 -26.15
CA TYR A 457 -15.72 -1.39 -26.12
C TYR A 457 -16.99 -0.58 -25.83
N ARG A 458 -16.90 0.75 -25.93
CA ARG A 458 -18.02 1.64 -25.62
C ARG A 458 -18.97 1.77 -26.81
N GLY A 459 -18.41 1.68 -28.02
CA GLY A 459 -19.06 1.89 -29.30
C GLY A 459 -20.02 0.77 -29.72
N ALA A 460 -20.28 0.68 -31.02
CA ALA A 460 -21.16 -0.36 -31.54
C ALA A 460 -20.51 -1.74 -31.36
N LYS A 461 -21.28 -2.65 -30.77
CA LYS A 461 -20.93 -4.07 -30.65
C LYS A 461 -21.28 -4.81 -31.93
N SER A 462 -20.86 -6.07 -31.97
CA SER A 462 -21.03 -7.00 -33.08
C SER A 462 -22.46 -6.93 -33.63
N ASP A 463 -23.45 -7.18 -32.78
CA ASP A 463 -24.89 -7.21 -33.08
C ASP A 463 -25.51 -5.85 -33.47
N GLN A 464 -24.78 -4.75 -33.29
CA GLN A 464 -25.28 -3.39 -33.50
C GLN A 464 -24.87 -2.80 -34.86
N PHE A 465 -23.88 -3.38 -35.53
CA PHE A 465 -23.53 -2.97 -36.90
C PHE A 465 -24.59 -3.47 -37.90
N PRO A 466 -24.96 -2.66 -38.92
CA PRO A 466 -25.72 -3.14 -40.07
C PRO A 466 -25.06 -4.38 -40.69
N ARG A 467 -25.84 -5.46 -40.84
CA ARG A 467 -25.35 -6.77 -41.26
C ARG A 467 -26.20 -7.36 -42.36
N PHE A 468 -25.51 -7.88 -43.38
CA PHE A 468 -26.14 -8.60 -44.48
C PHE A 468 -25.36 -9.88 -44.76
N THR A 469 -26.06 -10.88 -45.31
CA THR A 469 -25.44 -12.12 -45.79
C THR A 469 -25.12 -12.00 -47.27
N VAL A 470 -24.23 -12.86 -47.79
CA VAL A 470 -23.95 -12.89 -49.24
C VAL A 470 -25.21 -13.24 -50.03
N ARG A 471 -26.02 -14.20 -49.56
CA ARG A 471 -27.32 -14.51 -50.17
C ARG A 471 -28.27 -13.31 -50.25
N SER A 472 -28.29 -12.44 -49.25
CA SER A 472 -29.11 -11.23 -49.20
C SER A 472 -28.69 -10.26 -50.33
N LEU A 473 -27.37 -10.05 -50.43
CA LEU A 473 -26.75 -9.19 -51.44
C LEU A 473 -26.99 -9.69 -52.87
N MET A 474 -26.96 -11.01 -53.06
CA MET A 474 -27.17 -11.66 -54.36
C MET A 474 -28.66 -11.81 -54.73
N GLY A 475 -29.58 -11.47 -53.83
CA GLY A 475 -31.02 -11.58 -54.06
C GLY A 475 -31.55 -13.02 -54.06
N GLU A 476 -30.81 -13.95 -53.44
CA GLU A 476 -31.20 -15.36 -53.29
C GLU A 476 -31.96 -15.62 -51.97
N GLU A 477 -32.18 -14.57 -51.18
CA GLU A 477 -32.89 -14.64 -49.90
C GLU A 477 -34.42 -14.60 -50.08
N ASN A 478 -35.10 -15.65 -49.61
CA ASN A 478 -36.56 -15.80 -49.70
C ASN A 478 -37.32 -15.32 -48.45
N SER A 479 -36.63 -14.82 -47.42
CA SER A 479 -37.22 -14.34 -46.17
C SER A 479 -37.79 -12.92 -46.32
N LYS A 480 -38.88 -12.64 -45.59
CA LYS A 480 -39.53 -11.32 -45.59
C LYS A 480 -38.91 -10.43 -44.51
N ASP A 481 -38.81 -9.12 -44.77
CA ASP A 481 -38.40 -8.12 -43.78
C ASP A 481 -39.22 -8.29 -42.47
N GLY A 482 -38.54 -8.32 -41.32
CA GLY A 482 -39.16 -8.48 -40.00
C GLY A 482 -39.37 -9.94 -39.52
N ASP A 483 -38.87 -10.94 -40.23
CA ASP A 483 -38.85 -12.33 -39.73
C ASP A 483 -37.69 -12.53 -38.72
N GLU A 484 -38.01 -12.61 -37.43
CA GLU A 484 -37.04 -12.82 -36.33
C GLU A 484 -36.27 -14.14 -36.45
N ALA A 485 -36.76 -15.11 -37.21
CA ALA A 485 -36.06 -16.38 -37.45
C ALA A 485 -35.06 -16.30 -38.63
N SER A 486 -35.02 -15.17 -39.34
CA SER A 486 -34.16 -14.98 -40.50
C SER A 486 -32.73 -14.58 -40.09
N PRO A 487 -31.67 -15.19 -40.63
CA PRO A 487 -30.27 -14.84 -40.33
C PRO A 487 -29.85 -13.38 -40.58
N CYS A 488 -30.65 -12.59 -41.29
CA CYS A 488 -30.50 -11.14 -41.46
C CYS A 488 -31.09 -10.31 -40.29
N CYS A 489 -31.77 -10.93 -39.32
CA CYS A 489 -32.54 -10.28 -38.27
C CYS A 489 -32.06 -10.65 -36.85
N GLU A 490 -30.94 -10.10 -36.38
CA GLU A 490 -30.49 -10.32 -34.99
C GLU A 490 -30.81 -9.15 -34.02
N SER A 491 -31.19 -7.94 -34.50
CA SER A 491 -31.22 -6.73 -33.66
C SER A 491 -32.48 -5.82 -33.74
N GLY A 492 -33.62 -6.33 -34.18
CA GLY A 492 -34.94 -5.72 -33.89
C GLY A 492 -35.43 -4.60 -34.82
N GLN A 493 -34.66 -4.21 -35.83
CA GLN A 493 -35.12 -3.42 -36.99
C GLN A 493 -34.41 -3.92 -38.25
N CYS A 494 -34.81 -5.08 -38.75
CA CYS A 494 -34.04 -5.77 -39.78
C CYS A 494 -34.81 -5.87 -41.09
N HIS A 495 -34.11 -5.45 -42.13
CA HIS A 495 -34.48 -5.54 -43.53
C HIS A 495 -33.49 -6.50 -44.19
N CYS A 496 -34.00 -7.51 -44.88
CA CYS A 496 -33.26 -8.68 -45.36
C CYS A 496 -32.87 -8.60 -46.83
N SER A 497 -33.22 -7.52 -47.54
CA SER A 497 -32.61 -7.22 -48.84
C SER A 497 -31.47 -6.22 -48.63
N VAL A 498 -30.55 -6.09 -49.57
CA VAL A 498 -29.56 -5.00 -49.54
C VAL A 498 -30.02 -3.90 -50.48
N ARG A 499 -30.20 -2.67 -49.99
CA ARG A 499 -30.46 -1.50 -50.84
C ARG A 499 -29.19 -0.69 -51.04
N ARG A 500 -29.22 0.18 -52.05
CA ARG A 500 -28.13 1.12 -52.32
C ARG A 500 -27.84 2.04 -51.12
N GLU A 501 -28.88 2.52 -50.43
CA GLU A 501 -28.77 3.36 -49.23
C GLU A 501 -28.06 2.68 -48.04
N ASP A 502 -28.03 1.35 -48.03
CA ASP A 502 -27.36 0.58 -46.98
C ASP A 502 -25.84 0.57 -47.14
N ILE A 503 -25.31 0.78 -48.36
CA ILE A 503 -23.88 0.64 -48.70
C ILE A 503 -23.26 1.95 -49.21
N GLU A 504 -24.03 2.81 -49.89
CA GLU A 504 -23.51 4.01 -50.56
C GLU A 504 -22.80 4.95 -49.56
N GLY A 505 -21.54 5.30 -49.86
CA GLY A 505 -20.71 6.16 -49.02
C GLY A 505 -20.24 5.56 -47.68
N LYS A 506 -20.47 4.26 -47.45
CA LYS A 506 -20.10 3.57 -46.21
C LYS A 506 -18.89 2.65 -46.40
N LEU A 507 -18.26 2.28 -45.28
CA LEU A 507 -17.21 1.29 -45.18
C LEU A 507 -17.85 -0.10 -45.10
N VAL A 508 -17.52 -0.98 -46.02
CA VAL A 508 -18.03 -2.35 -46.07
C VAL A 508 -16.92 -3.33 -45.70
N LEU A 509 -17.15 -4.16 -44.70
CA LEU A 509 -16.29 -5.30 -44.39
C LEU A 509 -16.95 -6.58 -44.91
N PHE A 510 -16.28 -7.24 -45.84
CA PHE A 510 -16.70 -8.50 -46.44
C PHE A 510 -15.77 -9.64 -46.02
N GLY A 511 -16.31 -10.69 -45.40
CA GLY A 511 -15.52 -11.81 -44.91
C GLY A 511 -16.36 -13.02 -44.50
N ALA A 512 -15.68 -14.02 -43.94
CA ALA A 512 -16.34 -15.21 -43.42
C ALA A 512 -16.98 -14.96 -42.06
N VAL A 513 -18.23 -15.40 -41.87
CA VAL A 513 -18.92 -15.32 -40.56
C VAL A 513 -19.54 -16.65 -40.12
N ALA A 514 -19.34 -17.71 -40.92
CA ALA A 514 -19.88 -19.03 -40.65
C ALA A 514 -19.28 -19.67 -39.39
N SER A 515 -20.13 -20.28 -38.59
CA SER A 515 -19.72 -20.88 -37.31
C SER A 515 -18.83 -22.11 -37.47
N SER A 516 -18.93 -22.81 -38.62
CA SER A 516 -18.10 -23.96 -38.96
C SER A 516 -16.62 -23.64 -39.15
N LEU A 517 -16.28 -22.40 -39.52
CA LEU A 517 -14.91 -21.95 -39.75
C LEU A 517 -14.15 -21.64 -38.45
N LYS A 518 -14.85 -21.52 -37.32
CA LYS A 518 -14.29 -21.24 -35.99
C LYS A 518 -13.37 -20.01 -35.95
N ASP A 519 -13.69 -18.99 -36.74
CA ASP A 519 -12.99 -17.71 -36.75
C ASP A 519 -13.43 -16.83 -35.57
N TYR A 520 -13.15 -17.33 -34.36
CA TYR A 520 -13.57 -16.75 -33.10
C TYR A 520 -12.37 -16.28 -32.30
N TYR A 521 -12.44 -15.04 -31.85
CA TYR A 521 -11.44 -14.42 -30.99
C TYR A 521 -12.10 -13.98 -29.68
N PRO A 522 -11.50 -14.32 -28.53
CA PRO A 522 -12.07 -13.94 -27.26
C PRO A 522 -11.82 -12.45 -27.01
N MET A 523 -12.87 -11.74 -26.62
CA MET A 523 -12.88 -10.33 -26.27
C MET A 523 -13.41 -10.16 -24.84
N PRO A 524 -13.31 -8.97 -24.22
CA PRO A 524 -13.86 -8.73 -22.89
C PRO A 524 -15.38 -8.97 -22.78
N HIS A 525 -16.17 -8.64 -23.81
CA HIS A 525 -17.64 -8.79 -23.77
C HIS A 525 -18.16 -10.14 -24.30
N ASP A 526 -17.42 -10.81 -25.18
CA ASP A 526 -17.81 -12.10 -25.78
C ASP A 526 -16.56 -12.94 -26.05
N ASP A 527 -16.60 -14.21 -25.65
CA ASP A 527 -15.50 -15.16 -25.87
C ASP A 527 -15.53 -15.77 -27.29
N ARG A 528 -16.57 -15.49 -28.09
CA ARG A 528 -16.75 -15.98 -29.47
C ARG A 528 -17.03 -14.85 -30.45
N GLU A 529 -16.30 -13.76 -30.33
CA GLU A 529 -16.41 -12.64 -31.27
C GLU A 529 -15.78 -12.98 -32.62
N ARG A 530 -16.37 -12.50 -33.72
CA ARG A 530 -15.84 -12.74 -35.08
C ARG A 530 -14.75 -11.72 -35.41
N LEU A 531 -13.65 -12.14 -36.05
CA LEU A 531 -12.54 -11.24 -36.40
C LEU A 531 -13.00 -10.02 -37.21
N LEU A 532 -13.87 -10.25 -38.19
CA LEU A 532 -14.49 -9.21 -39.00
C LEU A 532 -15.20 -8.13 -38.17
N ALA A 533 -15.87 -8.53 -37.08
CA ALA A 533 -16.54 -7.61 -36.17
C ALA A 533 -15.53 -6.86 -35.28
N THR A 534 -14.42 -7.49 -34.90
CA THR A 534 -13.30 -6.84 -34.18
C THR A 534 -12.72 -5.69 -35.00
N HIS A 535 -12.49 -5.89 -36.30
CA HIS A 535 -12.05 -4.81 -37.22
C HIS A 535 -13.08 -3.70 -37.32
N ALA A 536 -14.37 -4.04 -37.43
CA ALA A 536 -15.44 -3.04 -37.43
C ALA A 536 -15.45 -2.18 -36.15
N MET A 537 -15.25 -2.79 -34.98
CA MET A 537 -15.15 -2.07 -33.69
C MET A 537 -13.92 -1.17 -33.63
N ALA A 538 -12.76 -1.66 -34.08
CA ALA A 538 -11.53 -0.88 -34.12
C ALA A 538 -11.68 0.33 -35.06
N THR A 539 -12.24 0.14 -36.26
CA THR A 539 -12.54 1.24 -37.20
C THR A 539 -13.54 2.23 -36.61
N ASP A 540 -14.64 1.77 -35.99
CA ASP A 540 -15.61 2.66 -35.33
C ASP A 540 -14.94 3.52 -34.24
N GLN A 541 -14.05 2.92 -33.44
CA GLN A 541 -13.32 3.67 -32.41
C GLN A 541 -12.41 4.75 -33.01
N LEU A 542 -11.65 4.44 -34.06
CA LEU A 542 -10.80 5.43 -34.73
C LEU A 542 -11.63 6.58 -35.31
N LEU A 543 -12.77 6.29 -35.93
CA LEU A 543 -13.67 7.31 -36.47
C LEU A 543 -14.30 8.15 -35.35
N ARG A 544 -14.70 7.55 -34.22
CA ARG A 544 -15.18 8.29 -33.04
C ARG A 544 -14.11 9.20 -32.47
N SER A 545 -12.86 8.73 -32.37
CA SER A 545 -11.74 9.56 -31.93
C SER A 545 -11.48 10.74 -32.87
N TYR A 546 -11.57 10.53 -34.19
CA TYR A 546 -11.38 11.61 -35.17
C TYR A 546 -12.54 12.63 -35.16
N TYR A 547 -13.79 12.19 -35.32
CA TYR A 547 -14.95 13.07 -35.47
C TYR A 547 -15.52 13.62 -34.16
N ASN A 548 -15.62 12.77 -33.12
CA ASN A 548 -16.20 13.16 -31.83
C ASN A 548 -15.14 13.63 -30.85
N GLY A 549 -13.87 13.30 -31.08
CA GLY A 549 -12.80 13.56 -30.13
C GLY A 549 -12.82 12.60 -28.93
N ASP A 550 -13.37 11.39 -29.11
CA ASP A 550 -13.38 10.36 -28.06
C ASP A 550 -11.93 10.02 -27.67
N GLU A 551 -11.54 10.41 -26.45
CA GLU A 551 -10.24 10.09 -25.90
C GLU A 551 -10.10 8.57 -25.69
N VAL A 552 -8.92 8.04 -26.00
CA VAL A 552 -8.55 6.66 -25.70
C VAL A 552 -8.05 6.54 -24.27
N THR A 553 -8.13 5.33 -23.72
CA THR A 553 -7.68 5.07 -22.36
C THR A 553 -6.20 5.31 -22.21
N GLN A 554 -5.85 6.18 -21.28
CA GLN A 554 -4.48 6.50 -20.93
C GLN A 554 -4.01 5.65 -19.75
N TYR A 555 -2.70 5.39 -19.75
CA TYR A 555 -2.03 4.61 -18.73
C TYR A 555 -0.94 5.45 -18.06
N TRP A 556 -0.75 5.29 -16.76
CA TRP A 556 0.41 5.85 -16.10
C TRP A 556 1.69 5.14 -16.53
N THR A 557 2.79 5.89 -16.47
CA THR A 557 4.12 5.33 -16.63
C THR A 557 4.42 4.36 -15.48
N GLN A 558 5.33 3.41 -15.73
CA GLN A 558 5.75 2.45 -14.71
C GLN A 558 6.24 3.13 -13.41
N SER A 559 6.88 4.29 -13.53
CA SER A 559 7.33 5.12 -12.42
C SER A 559 6.14 5.73 -11.66
N GLY A 560 5.15 6.27 -12.35
CA GLY A 560 3.92 6.81 -11.74
C GLY A 560 3.18 5.75 -10.93
N GLU A 561 3.02 4.55 -11.49
CA GLU A 561 2.38 3.44 -10.78
C GLU A 561 3.20 2.94 -9.59
N SER A 562 4.53 2.95 -9.67
CA SER A 562 5.38 2.61 -8.53
C SER A 562 5.17 3.60 -7.37
N TRP A 563 5.11 4.90 -7.66
CA TRP A 563 4.79 5.93 -6.66
C TRP A 563 3.40 5.75 -6.06
N TRP A 564 2.42 5.34 -6.87
CA TRP A 564 1.08 5.04 -6.42
C TRP A 564 1.03 3.86 -5.43
N ILE A 565 1.73 2.78 -5.72
CA ILE A 565 1.85 1.62 -4.80
C ILE A 565 2.58 2.03 -3.52
N ALA A 566 3.66 2.82 -3.64
CA ALA A 566 4.40 3.32 -2.48
C ALA A 566 3.49 4.16 -1.58
N PHE A 567 2.74 5.10 -2.14
CA PHE A 567 1.78 5.94 -1.41
C PHE A 567 0.79 5.08 -0.61
N TRP A 568 0.14 4.11 -1.25
CA TRP A 568 -0.83 3.24 -0.57
C TRP A 568 -0.21 2.27 0.43
N SER A 569 1.04 1.84 0.21
CA SER A 569 1.80 1.09 1.22
C SER A 569 1.99 1.89 2.50
N PHE A 570 2.40 3.16 2.39
CA PHE A 570 2.56 4.05 3.55
C PHE A 570 1.22 4.43 4.19
N MET A 571 0.15 4.57 3.41
CA MET A 571 -1.20 4.70 3.94
C MET A 571 -1.63 3.48 4.77
N GLY A 572 -1.21 2.28 4.37
CA GLY A 572 -1.37 1.04 5.16
C GLY A 572 -0.64 1.08 6.50
N VAL A 573 0.58 1.62 6.55
CA VAL A 573 1.33 1.81 7.80
C VAL A 573 0.63 2.82 8.72
N ILE A 574 0.16 3.95 8.16
CA ILE A 574 -0.61 4.95 8.91
C ILE A 574 -1.88 4.34 9.50
N LEU A 575 -2.60 3.53 8.72
CA LEU A 575 -3.75 2.76 9.19
C LEU A 575 -3.36 1.83 10.36
N GLY A 576 -2.24 1.10 10.23
CA GLY A 576 -1.70 0.26 11.30
C GLY A 576 -1.48 1.02 12.62
N PHE A 577 -0.96 2.25 12.56
CA PHE A 577 -0.84 3.10 13.74
C PHE A 577 -2.18 3.60 14.27
N ALA A 578 -3.11 3.99 13.38
CA ALA A 578 -4.43 4.50 13.77
C ALA A 578 -5.27 3.46 14.54
N VAL A 579 -5.05 2.18 14.25
CA VAL A 579 -5.77 1.06 14.89
C VAL A 579 -5.10 0.52 16.17
N ARG A 580 -3.95 1.06 16.60
CA ARG A 580 -3.14 0.55 17.74
C ARG A 580 -3.93 0.27 19.02
N GLU A 581 -4.77 1.21 19.47
CA GLU A 581 -5.47 1.08 20.76
C GLU A 581 -6.64 0.08 20.74
N ASN A 582 -7.26 -0.13 19.56
CA ASN A 582 -8.39 -1.03 19.41
C ASN A 582 -8.39 -1.62 17.98
N PRO A 583 -7.51 -2.61 17.72
CA PRO A 583 -7.25 -3.07 16.37
C PRO A 583 -8.47 -3.71 15.72
N GLY A 584 -9.30 -4.44 16.48
CA GLY A 584 -10.48 -5.12 15.94
C GLY A 584 -11.51 -4.16 15.35
N MET A 585 -12.05 -3.24 16.17
CA MET A 585 -13.15 -2.38 15.74
C MET A 585 -12.71 -1.28 14.77
N ARG A 586 -11.52 -0.68 14.99
CA ARG A 586 -11.03 0.40 14.11
C ARG A 586 -10.62 -0.13 12.73
N LEU A 587 -10.05 -1.33 12.65
CA LEU A 587 -9.69 -1.94 11.36
C LEU A 587 -10.94 -2.32 10.55
N LEU A 588 -11.99 -2.83 11.20
CA LEU A 588 -13.28 -3.13 10.56
C LEU A 588 -13.97 -1.90 9.95
N ILE A 589 -13.67 -0.69 10.43
CA ILE A 589 -14.29 0.54 9.94
C ILE A 589 -13.37 1.27 8.96
N LEU A 590 -12.11 1.52 9.34
CA LEU A 590 -11.19 2.36 8.57
C LEU A 590 -10.67 1.66 7.32
N ALA A 591 -10.41 0.34 7.37
CA ALA A 591 -9.88 -0.37 6.20
C ALA A 591 -10.89 -0.41 5.04
N PRO A 592 -12.19 -0.72 5.25
CA PRO A 592 -13.18 -0.62 4.17
C PRO A 592 -13.37 0.80 3.64
N ILE A 593 -13.35 1.83 4.50
CA ILE A 593 -13.46 3.22 4.06
C ILE A 593 -12.32 3.59 3.12
N MET A 594 -11.09 3.23 3.46
CA MET A 594 -9.92 3.49 2.59
C MET A 594 -9.98 2.69 1.29
N LEU A 595 -10.41 1.43 1.33
CA LEU A 595 -10.55 0.60 0.13
C LEU A 595 -11.64 1.13 -0.82
N VAL A 596 -12.79 1.54 -0.26
CA VAL A 596 -13.87 2.17 -1.02
C VAL A 596 -13.41 3.52 -1.57
N GLY A 597 -12.63 4.30 -0.81
CA GLY A 597 -12.05 5.55 -1.27
C GLY A 597 -11.07 5.36 -2.44
N LEU A 598 -10.19 4.35 -2.35
CA LEU A 598 -9.30 3.95 -3.44
C LEU A 598 -10.12 3.55 -4.68
N TRP A 599 -11.07 2.64 -4.52
CA TRP A 599 -11.93 2.17 -5.62
C TRP A 599 -12.74 3.30 -6.26
N ALA A 600 -13.35 4.18 -5.45
CA ALA A 600 -14.11 5.32 -5.94
C ALA A 600 -13.22 6.33 -6.68
N TYR A 601 -11.97 6.53 -6.23
CA TYR A 601 -11.02 7.41 -6.89
C TYR A 601 -10.54 6.85 -8.23
N THR A 602 -10.17 5.56 -8.30
CA THR A 602 -9.79 4.94 -9.58
C THR A 602 -10.96 4.93 -10.56
N TRP A 603 -12.17 4.66 -10.07
CA TRP A 603 -13.41 4.76 -10.84
C TRP A 603 -13.64 6.18 -11.38
N TRP A 604 -13.52 7.19 -10.52
CA TRP A 604 -13.72 8.59 -10.89
C TRP A 604 -12.70 9.04 -11.96
N GLN A 605 -11.43 8.65 -11.83
CA GLN A 605 -10.39 8.95 -12.81
C GLN A 605 -10.64 8.29 -14.16
N PHE A 606 -11.05 7.02 -14.15
CA PHE A 606 -11.33 6.28 -15.38
C PHE A 606 -12.53 6.85 -16.15
N TYR A 607 -13.61 7.21 -15.46
CA TYR A 607 -14.82 7.71 -16.12
C TYR A 607 -14.70 9.15 -16.62
N ASN A 608 -14.00 10.02 -15.90
CA ASN A 608 -13.92 11.44 -16.26
C ASN A 608 -12.74 11.78 -17.15
N ASN A 609 -11.60 11.12 -16.95
CA ASN A 609 -10.34 11.47 -17.62
C ASN A 609 -9.79 10.33 -18.51
N GLN A 610 -10.55 9.24 -18.69
CA GLN A 610 -10.10 8.02 -19.39
C GLN A 610 -8.75 7.48 -18.86
N LEU A 611 -8.39 7.84 -17.63
CA LEU A 611 -7.13 7.45 -17.02
C LEU A 611 -7.33 6.20 -16.19
N TRP A 612 -6.75 5.09 -16.64
CA TRP A 612 -6.77 3.85 -15.89
C TRP A 612 -5.70 3.85 -14.80
N LEU A 613 -6.13 3.69 -13.55
CA LEU A 613 -5.25 3.55 -12.39
C LEU A 613 -5.35 2.14 -11.81
N PRO A 614 -4.22 1.46 -11.53
CA PRO A 614 -4.25 0.12 -10.95
C PRO A 614 -4.88 0.16 -9.55
N LEU A 615 -5.67 -0.86 -9.25
CA LEU A 615 -6.42 -0.99 -8.00
C LEU A 615 -5.83 -2.07 -7.08
N ILE A 616 -5.42 -3.20 -7.66
CA ILE A 616 -5.06 -4.43 -6.97
C ILE A 616 -3.69 -4.32 -6.27
N PRO A 617 -2.57 -3.94 -6.90
CA PRO A 617 -1.30 -3.76 -6.21
C PRO A 617 -1.37 -2.72 -5.08
N PRO A 618 -1.94 -1.52 -5.26
CA PRO A 618 -2.07 -0.55 -4.16
C PRO A 618 -2.93 -1.06 -3.00
N ALA A 619 -4.04 -1.76 -3.28
CA ALA A 619 -4.88 -2.37 -2.25
C ALA A 619 -4.12 -3.46 -1.46
N LEU A 620 -3.36 -4.32 -2.15
CA LEU A 620 -2.51 -5.32 -1.53
C LEU A 620 -1.38 -4.71 -0.69
N ALA A 621 -0.73 -3.66 -1.21
CA ALA A 621 0.31 -2.95 -0.49
C ALA A 621 -0.24 -2.29 0.79
N MET A 622 -1.40 -1.64 0.70
CA MET A 622 -2.08 -1.05 1.85
C MET A 622 -2.42 -2.11 2.90
N PHE A 623 -3.08 -3.20 2.49
CA PHE A 623 -3.52 -4.24 3.42
C PHE A 623 -2.33 -5.00 4.03
N GLY A 624 -1.34 -5.38 3.21
CA GLY A 624 -0.12 -6.05 3.66
C GLY A 624 0.65 -5.23 4.68
N SER A 625 0.84 -3.92 4.41
CA SER A 625 1.47 -2.99 5.35
C SER A 625 0.69 -2.83 6.64
N ALA A 626 -0.65 -2.72 6.57
CA ALA A 626 -1.49 -2.63 7.77
C ALA A 626 -1.40 -3.90 8.63
N VAL A 627 -1.49 -5.09 8.02
CA VAL A 627 -1.39 -6.38 8.73
C VAL A 627 -0.01 -6.55 9.37
N LEU A 628 1.07 -6.29 8.64
CA LEU A 628 2.43 -6.43 9.15
C LEU A 628 2.70 -5.44 10.29
N MET A 629 2.17 -4.22 10.19
CA MET A 629 2.27 -3.21 11.23
C MET A 629 1.49 -3.61 12.50
N VAL A 630 0.26 -4.11 12.35
CA VAL A 630 -0.53 -4.62 13.49
C VAL A 630 0.16 -5.81 14.14
N PHE A 631 0.76 -6.71 13.37
CA PHE A 631 1.52 -7.84 13.88
C PHE A 631 2.76 -7.39 14.68
N TYR A 632 3.49 -6.39 14.18
CA TYR A 632 4.62 -5.78 14.91
C TYR A 632 4.17 -5.17 16.25
N LEU A 633 3.07 -4.43 16.26
CA LEU A 633 2.50 -3.84 17.48
C LEU A 633 2.07 -4.93 18.47
N PHE A 634 1.46 -6.00 17.99
CA PHE A 634 1.07 -7.15 18.82
C PHE A 634 2.28 -7.81 19.50
N LEU A 635 3.37 -8.06 18.76
CA LEU A 635 4.59 -8.66 19.30
C LEU A 635 5.28 -7.76 20.35
N THR A 636 5.23 -6.44 20.17
CA THR A 636 5.88 -5.48 21.07
C THR A 636 5.05 -5.21 22.33
N GLU A 637 3.73 -5.05 22.20
CA GLU A 637 2.82 -4.86 23.35
C GLU A 637 2.72 -6.11 24.23
N GLY A 638 2.74 -7.31 23.62
CA GLY A 638 2.70 -8.58 24.37
C GLY A 638 3.91 -8.77 25.31
N ARG A 639 5.09 -8.27 24.92
CA ARG A 639 6.31 -8.37 25.75
C ARG A 639 6.25 -7.45 26.97
N GLN A 640 5.69 -6.26 26.83
CA GLN A 640 5.57 -5.32 27.96
C GLN A 640 4.62 -5.85 29.03
N LYS A 641 3.48 -6.43 28.63
CA LYS A 641 2.54 -7.06 29.58
C LYS A 641 3.16 -8.24 30.32
N LYS A 642 3.93 -9.10 29.63
CA LYS A 642 4.63 -10.23 30.26
C LYS A 642 5.74 -9.80 31.21
N ALA A 643 6.53 -8.79 30.86
CA ALA A 643 7.59 -8.28 31.72
C ALA A 643 7.03 -7.67 33.02
N ILE A 644 5.96 -6.88 32.91
CA ILE A 644 5.27 -6.29 34.06
C ILE A 644 4.64 -7.40 34.92
N SER A 645 3.94 -8.36 34.30
CA SER A 645 3.37 -9.51 35.02
C SER A 645 4.41 -10.35 35.75
N GLY A 646 5.60 -10.55 35.17
CA GLY A 646 6.69 -11.31 35.79
C GLY A 646 7.33 -10.60 36.99
N MET A 647 7.32 -9.26 37.00
CA MET A 647 7.78 -8.49 38.18
C MET A 647 6.74 -8.50 39.31
N PHE A 648 5.45 -8.47 39.00
CA PHE A 648 4.42 -8.55 40.03
C PHE A 648 4.28 -9.97 40.61
N SER A 649 4.55 -11.03 39.84
CA SER A 649 4.48 -12.42 40.35
C SER A 649 5.50 -12.75 41.44
N THR A 650 6.57 -11.96 41.60
CA THR A 650 7.53 -12.13 42.70
C THR A 650 7.09 -11.41 43.98
N MET A 651 6.02 -10.62 43.92
CA MET A 651 5.54 -9.80 45.04
C MET A 651 4.18 -10.25 45.58
N VAL A 652 3.44 -11.10 44.85
CA VAL A 652 2.10 -11.56 45.22
C VAL A 652 1.86 -12.99 44.74
N SER A 653 0.94 -13.72 45.39
CA SER A 653 0.55 -15.06 44.94
C SER A 653 -0.03 -15.01 43.51
N PRO A 654 0.01 -16.13 42.75
CA PRO A 654 -0.55 -16.18 41.39
C PRO A 654 -2.03 -15.77 41.35
N GLU A 655 -2.77 -16.09 42.40
CA GLU A 655 -4.18 -15.75 42.57
C GLU A 655 -4.34 -14.23 42.75
N VAL A 656 -3.50 -13.60 43.57
CA VAL A 656 -3.55 -12.15 43.83
C VAL A 656 -3.10 -11.36 42.60
N LEU A 657 -2.11 -11.86 41.87
CA LEU A 657 -1.70 -11.29 40.59
C LEU A 657 -2.84 -11.31 39.58
N LYS A 658 -3.55 -12.43 39.46
CA LYS A 658 -4.69 -12.58 38.57
C LYS A 658 -5.81 -11.60 38.94
N TYR A 659 -6.13 -11.52 40.23
CA TYR A 659 -7.09 -10.54 40.75
C TYR A 659 -6.71 -9.09 40.39
N LEU A 660 -5.44 -8.71 40.62
CA LEU A 660 -4.95 -7.36 40.27
C LEU A 660 -4.98 -7.07 38.75
N GLN A 661 -4.82 -8.09 37.90
CA GLN A 661 -4.87 -7.95 36.45
C GLN A 661 -6.31 -7.80 35.94
N GLU A 662 -7.23 -8.62 36.46
CA GLU A 662 -8.65 -8.64 36.07
C GLU A 662 -9.37 -7.39 36.56
N GLU A 663 -9.01 -6.88 37.75
CA GLU A 663 -9.66 -5.74 38.40
C GLU A 663 -8.87 -4.43 38.33
N SER A 664 -7.95 -4.28 37.37
CA SER A 664 -7.15 -3.05 37.18
C SER A 664 -7.98 -1.75 37.04
N GLY A 665 -9.28 -1.84 36.72
CA GLY A 665 -10.23 -0.72 36.69
C GLY A 665 -10.83 -0.31 38.04
N SER A 666 -10.64 -1.08 39.12
CA SER A 666 -11.21 -0.84 40.45
C SER A 666 -10.22 -0.19 41.45
N LEU A 667 -9.10 0.37 40.95
CA LEU A 667 -8.13 1.21 41.70
C LEU A 667 -8.74 2.54 42.23
N LYS A 668 -9.93 2.50 42.82
CA LYS A 668 -10.53 3.61 43.55
C LYS A 668 -9.94 3.64 44.96
N LEU A 669 -9.77 4.84 45.51
CA LEU A 669 -9.33 5.11 46.89
C LEU A 669 -10.38 4.71 47.95
N ALA A 670 -11.25 3.76 47.64
CA ALA A 670 -12.33 3.32 48.53
C ALA A 670 -11.93 1.97 49.13
N GLY A 671 -11.69 1.95 50.44
CA GLY A 671 -11.52 0.71 51.18
C GLY A 671 -12.85 -0.01 51.36
N GLU A 672 -12.87 -1.31 51.11
CA GLU A 672 -14.02 -2.17 51.42
C GLU A 672 -13.89 -2.68 52.86
N ARG A 673 -14.99 -2.65 53.60
CA ARG A 673 -15.04 -3.24 54.94
C ARG A 673 -15.09 -4.76 54.81
N ARG A 674 -14.02 -5.44 55.19
CA ARG A 674 -13.85 -6.90 55.12
C ARG A 674 -13.37 -7.44 56.46
N GLU A 675 -13.73 -8.67 56.76
CA GLU A 675 -13.13 -9.41 57.87
C GLU A 675 -11.84 -10.06 57.35
N ALA A 676 -10.74 -9.89 58.09
CA ALA A 676 -9.43 -10.38 57.70
C ALA A 676 -8.61 -10.76 58.95
N THR A 677 -7.56 -11.54 58.74
CA THR A 677 -6.58 -11.87 59.78
C THR A 677 -5.26 -11.18 59.47
N MET A 678 -4.81 -10.36 60.41
CA MET A 678 -3.57 -9.58 60.29
C MET A 678 -2.46 -10.31 61.01
N PHE A 679 -1.31 -10.37 60.36
CA PHE A 679 -0.09 -11.01 60.81
C PHE A 679 1.02 -9.97 60.90
N PHE A 680 1.67 -9.92 62.06
CA PHE A 680 2.90 -9.16 62.28
C PHE A 680 3.98 -10.12 62.77
N SER A 681 5.16 -10.08 62.17
CA SER A 681 6.34 -10.77 62.65
C SER A 681 7.49 -9.80 62.80
N ASP A 682 8.30 -9.93 63.84
CA ASP A 682 9.51 -9.12 64.06
C ASP A 682 10.66 -10.00 64.56
N VAL A 683 11.91 -9.67 64.20
CA VAL A 683 13.09 -10.47 64.57
C VAL A 683 13.50 -10.14 66.00
N ALA A 684 13.54 -11.16 66.85
CA ALA A 684 13.97 -11.03 68.24
C ALA A 684 15.45 -10.61 68.30
N GLY A 685 15.72 -9.45 68.91
CA GLY A 685 17.09 -8.97 69.11
C GLY A 685 17.73 -8.34 67.88
N PHE A 686 16.96 -7.96 66.85
CA PHE A 686 17.49 -7.43 65.59
C PHE A 686 18.42 -6.22 65.74
N THR A 687 18.16 -5.30 66.68
CA THR A 687 19.05 -4.16 66.93
C THR A 687 20.47 -4.63 67.26
N THR A 688 20.62 -5.65 68.11
CA THR A 688 21.91 -6.23 68.45
C THR A 688 22.57 -6.94 67.27
N ILE A 689 21.77 -7.54 66.37
CA ILE A 689 22.27 -8.16 65.13
C ILE A 689 22.80 -7.07 64.18
N SER A 690 22.03 -5.98 64.00
CA SER A 690 22.37 -4.87 63.10
C SER A 690 23.61 -4.08 63.52
N GLU A 691 23.92 -4.05 64.82
CA GLU A 691 25.14 -3.43 65.36
C GLU A 691 26.40 -4.30 65.16
N LYS A 692 26.24 -5.62 65.01
CA LYS A 692 27.35 -6.58 64.82
C LYS A 692 27.77 -6.75 63.36
N LEU A 693 26.82 -6.61 62.43
CA LEU A 693 27.04 -6.86 61.01
C LEU A 693 27.30 -5.56 60.24
N ASN A 694 28.07 -5.65 59.15
CA ASN A 694 28.14 -4.55 58.18
C ASN A 694 26.89 -4.52 57.29
N ALA A 695 26.68 -3.43 56.53
CA ALA A 695 25.47 -3.24 55.73
C ALA A 695 25.23 -4.34 54.68
N GLU A 696 26.29 -4.86 54.04
CA GLU A 696 26.17 -5.92 53.03
C GLU A 696 25.81 -7.26 53.67
N GLN A 697 26.44 -7.62 54.79
CA GLN A 697 26.15 -8.82 55.55
C GLN A 697 24.75 -8.77 56.16
N LEU A 698 24.33 -7.62 56.69
CA LEU A 698 22.99 -7.42 57.23
C LEU A 698 21.92 -7.58 56.14
N ALA A 699 22.15 -7.02 54.95
CA ALA A 699 21.24 -7.19 53.81
C ALA A 699 21.17 -8.67 53.35
N ALA A 700 22.29 -9.39 53.34
CA ALA A 700 22.32 -10.81 53.00
C ALA A 700 21.54 -11.66 54.03
N VAL A 701 21.77 -11.43 55.32
CA VAL A 701 21.06 -12.11 56.42
C VAL A 701 19.57 -11.81 56.37
N LEU A 702 19.18 -10.55 56.15
CA LEU A 702 17.77 -10.19 55.98
C LEU A 702 17.13 -10.89 54.79
N ASN A 703 17.79 -10.93 53.63
CA ASN A 703 17.23 -11.62 52.46
C ASN A 703 17.11 -13.14 52.68
N GLU A 704 18.10 -13.77 53.33
CA GLU A 704 18.06 -15.21 53.66
C GLU A 704 17.00 -15.56 54.71
N TYR A 705 16.65 -14.61 55.59
CA TYR A 705 15.51 -14.72 56.50
C TYR A 705 14.17 -14.44 55.82
N LEU A 706 14.01 -13.28 55.20
CA LEU A 706 12.73 -12.82 54.65
C LEU A 706 12.23 -13.73 53.52
N THR A 707 13.11 -14.27 52.67
CA THR A 707 12.70 -15.11 51.52
C THR A 707 11.86 -16.32 51.94
N PRO A 708 12.36 -17.26 52.78
CA PRO A 708 11.56 -18.42 53.18
C PRO A 708 10.34 -18.04 54.03
N MET A 709 10.39 -16.95 54.81
CA MET A 709 9.23 -16.49 55.58
C MET A 709 8.11 -16.00 54.66
N SER A 710 8.47 -15.21 53.65
CA SER A 710 7.55 -14.69 52.64
C SER A 710 6.96 -15.80 51.77
N ASP A 711 7.77 -16.79 51.37
CA ASP A 711 7.29 -17.95 50.61
C ASP A 711 6.21 -18.71 51.37
N ILE A 712 6.38 -18.93 52.68
CA ILE A 712 5.37 -19.59 53.52
C ILE A 712 4.07 -18.77 53.56
N ILE A 713 4.15 -17.44 53.77
CA ILE A 713 2.96 -16.57 53.77
C ILE A 713 2.21 -16.68 52.44
N ILE A 714 2.94 -16.59 51.32
CA ILE A 714 2.36 -16.65 49.97
C ILE A 714 1.74 -18.03 49.69
N ASN A 715 2.38 -19.12 50.13
CA ASN A 715 1.88 -20.49 49.95
C ASN A 715 0.58 -20.76 50.70
N TYR A 716 0.37 -20.11 51.85
CA TYR A 716 -0.91 -20.16 52.58
C TYR A 716 -1.93 -19.12 52.11
N GLY A 717 -1.67 -18.42 51.00
CA GLY A 717 -2.59 -17.44 50.41
C GLY A 717 -2.60 -16.09 51.10
N GLY A 718 -1.58 -15.78 51.90
CA GLY A 718 -1.39 -14.47 52.52
C GLY A 718 -0.89 -13.41 51.53
N TYR A 719 -1.30 -12.17 51.75
CA TYR A 719 -0.81 -10.99 51.04
C TYR A 719 0.20 -10.26 51.92
N ILE A 720 1.44 -10.12 51.45
CA ILE A 720 2.46 -9.33 52.16
C ILE A 720 2.18 -7.85 51.86
N ASP A 721 1.67 -7.11 52.85
CA ASP A 721 1.40 -5.68 52.72
C ASP A 721 2.71 -4.90 52.61
N LYS A 722 3.62 -5.10 53.58
CA LYS A 722 4.93 -4.43 53.58
C LYS A 722 5.94 -5.11 54.50
N TYR A 723 7.21 -4.77 54.24
CA TYR A 723 8.32 -4.97 55.17
C TYR A 723 8.58 -3.66 55.93
N GLU A 724 8.66 -3.72 57.26
CA GLU A 724 9.03 -2.59 58.12
C GLU A 724 10.39 -2.89 58.78
N GLY A 725 11.47 -2.73 58.02
CA GLY A 725 12.81 -3.15 58.48
C GLY A 725 12.95 -4.67 58.43
N ASP A 726 13.08 -5.30 59.60
CA ASP A 726 13.09 -6.74 59.81
C ASP A 726 11.69 -7.33 60.08
N ALA A 727 10.69 -6.47 60.26
CA ALA A 727 9.32 -6.88 60.49
C ALA A 727 8.56 -7.17 59.18
N ILE A 728 7.69 -8.18 59.22
CA ILE A 728 6.79 -8.57 58.13
C ILE A 728 5.36 -8.26 58.56
N MET A 729 4.65 -7.47 57.76
CA MET A 729 3.19 -7.30 57.86
C MET A 729 2.52 -8.04 56.70
N ALA A 730 1.60 -8.95 57.03
CA ALA A 730 0.82 -9.69 56.05
C ALA A 730 -0.65 -9.79 56.46
N ASP A 731 -1.52 -9.93 55.47
CA ASP A 731 -2.96 -9.99 55.63
C ASP A 731 -3.52 -11.25 54.95
N TYR A 732 -4.47 -11.91 55.60
CA TYR A 732 -5.17 -13.08 55.08
C TYR A 732 -6.65 -12.76 54.92
N GLY A 733 -7.25 -13.20 53.81
CA GLY A 733 -8.66 -12.91 53.45
C GLY A 733 -8.86 -11.62 52.65
N VAL A 734 -7.79 -10.90 52.33
CA VAL A 734 -7.73 -9.71 51.46
C VAL A 734 -6.39 -9.68 50.70
N PRO A 735 -6.31 -9.16 49.46
CA PRO A 735 -7.39 -8.66 48.60
C PRO A 735 -8.26 -9.75 47.99
N ILE A 736 -7.94 -11.03 48.21
CA ILE A 736 -8.79 -12.13 47.75
C ILE A 736 -9.69 -12.57 48.88
N TRP A 737 -10.98 -12.52 48.63
CA TRP A 737 -12.04 -13.07 49.47
C TRP A 737 -12.81 -14.09 48.62
N GLY A 738 -13.05 -15.30 49.12
CA GLY A 738 -13.84 -16.30 48.39
C GLY A 738 -13.29 -17.73 48.35
N ASP A 739 -12.52 -18.13 49.37
CA ASP A 739 -12.35 -19.56 49.61
C ASP A 739 -13.73 -20.21 49.89
N GLU A 740 -13.84 -21.52 49.62
CA GLU A 740 -15.05 -22.30 49.96
C GLU A 740 -15.40 -22.22 51.46
N ASP A 741 -14.39 -22.00 52.31
CA ASP A 741 -14.51 -21.72 53.74
C ASP A 741 -14.26 -20.22 54.02
N PRO A 742 -15.31 -19.44 54.39
CA PRO A 742 -15.18 -18.02 54.71
C PRO A 742 -14.26 -17.72 55.91
N HIS A 743 -14.00 -18.69 56.78
CA HIS A 743 -13.15 -18.56 57.97
C HIS A 743 -11.72 -19.06 57.75
N SER A 744 -11.38 -19.41 56.51
CA SER A 744 -10.08 -20.01 56.16
C SER A 744 -8.88 -19.14 56.53
N HIS A 745 -9.05 -17.82 56.41
CA HIS A 745 -7.98 -16.85 56.59
C HIS A 745 -7.35 -16.91 58.00
N ALA A 746 -8.13 -17.21 59.03
CA ALA A 746 -7.63 -17.28 60.41
C ALA A 746 -6.73 -18.50 60.62
N TRP A 747 -7.18 -19.70 60.25
CA TRP A 747 -6.38 -20.91 60.46
C TRP A 747 -5.21 -21.01 59.47
N LYS A 748 -5.35 -20.51 58.23
CA LYS A 748 -4.23 -20.41 57.27
C LYS A 748 -3.11 -19.54 57.81
N CYS A 749 -3.45 -18.39 58.40
CA CYS A 749 -2.48 -17.51 59.04
C CYS A 749 -1.79 -18.19 60.24
N CYS A 750 -2.54 -18.88 61.10
CA CYS A 750 -1.97 -19.62 62.22
C CYS A 750 -1.03 -20.74 61.76
N TRP A 751 -1.40 -21.51 60.73
CA TRP A 751 -0.55 -22.56 60.19
C TRP A 751 0.71 -22.02 59.54
N ALA A 752 0.62 -20.90 58.83
CA ALA A 752 1.79 -20.21 58.29
C ALA A 752 2.75 -19.78 59.41
N ALA A 753 2.23 -19.21 60.50
CA ALA A 753 3.05 -18.82 61.65
C ALA A 753 3.77 -20.00 62.31
N ILE A 754 3.07 -21.14 62.49
CA ILE A 754 3.68 -22.38 63.02
C ILE A 754 4.79 -22.87 62.08
N GLU A 755 4.54 -22.91 60.78
CA GLU A 755 5.51 -23.38 59.80
C GLU A 755 6.72 -22.44 59.69
N GLN A 756 6.51 -21.13 59.81
CA GLN A 756 7.61 -20.16 59.90
C GLN A 756 8.49 -20.42 61.13
N GLN A 757 7.90 -20.64 62.31
CA GLN A 757 8.69 -20.99 63.50
C GLN A 757 9.47 -22.29 63.32
N GLN A 758 8.86 -23.31 62.71
CA GLN A 758 9.54 -24.57 62.38
C GLN A 758 10.69 -24.36 61.39
N LYS A 759 10.54 -23.45 60.42
CA LYS A 759 11.55 -23.14 59.41
C LYS A 759 12.68 -22.27 59.95
N ILE A 760 12.41 -21.41 60.92
CA ILE A 760 13.42 -20.55 61.58
C ILE A 760 14.43 -21.39 62.35
N VAL A 761 14.05 -22.54 62.94
CA VAL A 761 14.98 -23.40 63.71
C VAL A 761 16.19 -23.86 62.88
N PRO A 762 16.04 -24.57 61.75
CA PRO A 762 17.18 -24.97 60.92
C PRO A 762 17.87 -23.76 60.26
N LEU A 763 17.11 -22.73 59.85
CA LEU A 763 17.67 -21.53 59.25
C LEU A 763 18.57 -20.76 60.23
N GLY A 764 18.19 -20.70 61.50
CA GLY A 764 18.99 -20.09 62.56
C GLY A 764 20.31 -20.81 62.77
N ALA A 765 20.35 -22.14 62.63
CA ALA A 765 21.60 -22.91 62.69
C ALA A 765 22.52 -22.59 61.50
N GLU A 766 21.96 -22.49 60.28
CA GLU A 766 22.69 -22.11 59.08
C GLU A 766 23.25 -20.68 59.17
N LEU A 767 22.44 -19.73 59.65
CA LEU A 767 22.87 -18.34 59.83
C LEU A 767 23.89 -18.18 60.95
N LYS A 768 23.81 -19.00 62.00
CA LYS A 768 24.82 -19.06 63.06
C LYS A 768 26.17 -19.56 62.52
N GLU A 769 26.16 -20.59 61.68
CA GLU A 769 27.39 -21.10 61.07
C GLU A 769 28.02 -20.08 60.10
N LYS A 770 27.18 -19.42 59.29
CA LYS A 770 27.64 -18.55 58.20
C LYS A 770 27.97 -17.12 58.62
N TYR A 771 27.25 -16.59 59.60
CA TYR A 771 27.32 -15.18 60.03
C TYR A 771 27.49 -14.98 61.53
N ASP A 772 27.54 -16.04 62.35
CA ASP A 772 27.58 -15.97 63.83
C ASP A 772 26.38 -15.21 64.43
N VAL A 773 25.20 -15.39 63.81
CA VAL A 773 23.95 -14.74 64.22
C VAL A 773 22.87 -15.78 64.51
N GLU A 774 22.23 -15.65 65.66
CA GLU A 774 21.02 -16.39 66.00
C GLU A 774 19.79 -15.53 65.67
N ILE A 775 18.88 -16.08 64.87
CA ILE A 775 17.61 -15.43 64.52
C ILE A 775 16.47 -16.19 65.18
N GLY A 776 15.62 -15.45 65.88
CA GLY A 776 14.28 -15.88 66.29
C GLY A 776 13.28 -14.83 65.86
N ALA A 777 12.01 -15.19 65.71
CA ALA A 777 10.96 -14.23 65.37
C ALA A 777 9.81 -14.34 66.37
N ARG A 778 9.18 -13.21 66.67
CA ARG A 778 7.93 -13.16 67.44
C ARG A 778 6.81 -12.74 66.51
N MET A 779 5.63 -13.31 66.71
CA MET A 779 4.51 -13.16 65.80
C MET A 779 3.24 -12.79 66.57
N GLY A 780 2.56 -11.75 66.10
CA GLY A 780 1.27 -11.29 66.61
C GLY A 780 0.18 -11.45 65.56
N ILE A 781 -0.92 -12.14 65.92
CA ILE A 781 -2.02 -12.44 64.99
C ILE A 781 -3.34 -12.00 65.59
N ASN A 782 -4.15 -11.26 64.81
CA ASN A 782 -5.50 -10.91 65.24
C ASN A 782 -6.48 -10.92 64.07
N THR A 783 -7.74 -11.26 64.35
CA THR A 783 -8.80 -11.32 63.35
C THR A 783 -9.85 -10.25 63.62
N GLY A 784 -10.37 -9.60 62.58
CA GLY A 784 -11.51 -8.70 62.72
C GLY A 784 -11.78 -7.87 61.48
N PHE A 785 -12.79 -6.99 61.58
CA PHE A 785 -13.14 -6.10 60.47
C PHE A 785 -12.11 -5.00 60.26
N VAL A 786 -11.61 -4.91 59.02
CA VAL A 786 -10.70 -3.89 58.52
C VAL A 786 -11.29 -3.23 57.28
N SER A 787 -10.83 -2.02 56.99
CA SER A 787 -11.01 -1.36 55.70
C SER A 787 -9.82 -1.73 54.83
N ALA A 788 -10.03 -2.56 53.80
CA ALA A 788 -9.00 -3.02 52.89
C ALA A 788 -9.15 -2.34 51.53
N GLY A 789 -8.09 -1.72 51.02
CA GLY A 789 -8.14 -1.04 49.72
C GLY A 789 -6.89 -0.22 49.42
N ASN A 790 -6.92 0.48 48.28
CA ASN A 790 -5.82 1.36 47.90
C ASN A 790 -5.86 2.64 48.76
N MET A 791 -4.81 2.85 49.55
CA MET A 791 -4.65 4.02 50.39
C MET A 791 -3.35 4.75 50.07
N GLY A 792 -3.32 6.06 50.34
CA GLY A 792 -2.16 6.91 50.05
C GLY A 792 -2.56 8.19 49.31
N SER A 793 -1.60 8.78 48.58
CA SER A 793 -1.83 9.94 47.74
C SER A 793 -2.05 9.52 46.28
N THR A 794 -2.55 10.43 45.44
CA THR A 794 -2.66 10.18 43.99
C THR A 794 -1.32 9.85 43.31
N GLN A 795 -0.19 10.18 43.96
CA GLN A 795 1.16 9.91 43.46
C GLN A 795 1.80 8.64 44.03
N LYS A 796 1.30 8.14 45.17
CA LYS A 796 1.79 6.92 45.82
C LYS A 796 0.62 6.21 46.49
N MET A 797 0.12 5.18 45.83
CA MET A 797 -0.96 4.31 46.34
C MET A 797 -0.37 2.94 46.70
N GLN A 798 -0.85 2.37 47.79
CA GLN A 798 -0.53 1.02 48.24
C GLN A 798 -1.83 0.35 48.70
N TYR A 799 -2.03 -0.91 48.30
CA TYR A 799 -3.10 -1.72 48.88
C TYR A 799 -2.71 -2.08 50.31
N THR A 800 -3.53 -1.73 51.30
CA THR A 800 -3.24 -1.96 52.72
C THR A 800 -4.55 -2.05 53.51
N VAL A 801 -4.46 -2.54 54.74
CA VAL A 801 -5.59 -2.63 55.67
C VAL A 801 -5.50 -1.57 56.77
N MET A 802 -6.66 -1.02 57.16
CA MET A 802 -6.76 -0.16 58.34
C MET A 802 -7.90 -0.62 59.24
N GLY A 803 -7.65 -0.65 60.55
CA GLY A 803 -8.69 -1.00 61.52
C GLY A 803 -8.14 -1.21 62.91
N ASP A 804 -9.04 -1.36 63.88
CA ASP A 804 -8.64 -1.67 65.26
C ASP A 804 -7.94 -3.03 65.36
N ALA A 805 -8.35 -3.99 64.53
CA ALA A 805 -7.79 -5.33 64.53
C ALA A 805 -6.31 -5.36 64.06
N VAL A 806 -5.92 -4.47 63.13
CA VAL A 806 -4.52 -4.26 62.70
C VAL A 806 -3.67 -3.79 63.88
N ASN A 807 -4.16 -2.77 64.60
CA ASN A 807 -3.47 -2.21 65.77
C ASN A 807 -3.34 -3.22 66.92
N GLN A 808 -4.27 -4.16 67.05
CA GLN A 808 -4.20 -5.23 68.04
C GLN A 808 -3.15 -6.27 67.67
N ALA A 809 -3.13 -6.75 66.41
CA ALA A 809 -2.11 -7.69 65.94
C ALA A 809 -0.68 -7.15 66.13
N ALA A 810 -0.45 -5.89 65.73
CA ALA A 810 0.83 -5.20 65.90
C ALA A 810 1.27 -5.04 67.37
N ARG A 811 0.36 -5.16 68.33
CA ARG A 811 0.66 -5.11 69.77
C ARG A 811 0.89 -6.49 70.38
N PHE A 812 0.38 -7.54 69.76
CA PHE A 812 0.59 -8.91 70.23
C PHE A 812 2.03 -9.38 69.97
N GLU A 813 2.67 -8.97 68.86
CA GLU A 813 4.08 -9.26 68.61
C GLU A 813 4.98 -8.79 69.77
N PRO A 814 4.99 -7.51 70.19
CA PRO A 814 5.89 -7.09 71.25
C PRO A 814 5.46 -7.67 72.61
N ALA A 815 4.15 -7.94 72.79
CA ALA A 815 3.63 -8.59 73.99
C ALA A 815 4.11 -10.05 74.14
N CYS A 816 4.53 -10.72 73.07
CA CYS A 816 5.19 -12.02 73.14
C CYS A 816 6.39 -12.00 74.09
N LYS A 817 7.14 -10.88 74.14
CA LYS A 817 8.27 -10.70 75.08
C LYS A 817 7.85 -10.75 76.54
N ILE A 818 6.67 -10.22 76.85
CA ILE A 818 6.17 -10.12 78.22
C ILE A 818 5.87 -11.51 78.78
N PHE A 819 5.27 -12.36 77.96
CA PHE A 819 4.90 -13.72 78.37
C PHE A 819 6.00 -14.75 78.04
N GLY A 820 7.04 -14.37 77.29
CA GLY A 820 8.09 -15.29 76.85
C GLY A 820 7.64 -16.31 75.80
N VAL A 821 6.63 -15.96 75.00
CA VAL A 821 6.10 -16.81 73.92
C VAL A 821 6.63 -16.36 72.56
N LEU A 822 6.46 -17.18 71.52
CA LEU A 822 6.88 -16.84 70.16
C LEU A 822 5.71 -16.43 69.25
N ILE A 823 4.52 -17.02 69.44
CA ILE A 823 3.32 -16.65 68.67
C ILE A 823 2.18 -16.34 69.63
N MET A 824 1.64 -15.13 69.52
CA MET A 824 0.47 -14.70 70.28
C MET A 824 -0.69 -14.39 69.34
N ILE A 825 -1.87 -14.91 69.68
CA ILE A 825 -3.11 -14.69 68.94
C ILE A 825 -4.18 -14.06 69.83
N GLY A 826 -5.01 -13.20 69.23
CA GLY A 826 -6.18 -12.62 69.90
C GLY A 826 -7.35 -13.59 70.01
N GLN A 827 -8.29 -13.25 70.89
CA GLN A 827 -9.50 -14.04 71.14
C GLN A 827 -10.33 -14.30 69.87
N SER A 828 -10.48 -13.31 68.98
CA SER A 828 -11.22 -13.49 67.74
C SER A 828 -10.57 -14.50 66.79
N THR A 829 -9.23 -14.54 66.74
CA THR A 829 -8.50 -15.55 65.96
C THR A 829 -8.68 -16.94 66.57
N TYR A 830 -8.61 -17.07 67.90
CA TYR A 830 -8.86 -18.34 68.58
C TYR A 830 -10.28 -18.85 68.33
N GLU A 831 -11.30 -17.99 68.43
CA GLU A 831 -12.70 -18.34 68.18
C GLU A 831 -12.92 -18.81 66.74
N MET A 832 -12.23 -18.21 65.77
CA MET A 832 -12.38 -18.53 64.34
C MET A 832 -11.56 -19.76 63.90
N ALA A 833 -10.37 -19.98 64.45
CA ALA A 833 -9.45 -21.04 64.03
C ALA A 833 -9.40 -22.25 64.99
N GLY A 834 -10.09 -22.21 66.13
CA GLY A 834 -9.90 -23.11 67.27
C GLY A 834 -10.11 -24.61 66.99
N ASP A 835 -10.82 -24.97 65.93
CA ASP A 835 -10.98 -26.36 65.47
C ASP A 835 -9.76 -26.88 64.68
N LYS A 836 -8.87 -25.99 64.25
CA LYS A 836 -7.65 -26.29 63.45
C LYS A 836 -6.34 -26.09 64.18
N ILE A 837 -6.37 -25.53 65.39
CA ILE A 837 -5.17 -25.16 66.16
C ILE A 837 -5.23 -25.67 67.60
N GLU A 838 -4.06 -25.83 68.22
CA GLU A 838 -3.91 -26.02 69.67
C GLU A 838 -3.29 -24.75 70.28
N THR A 839 -3.88 -24.28 71.37
CA THR A 839 -3.51 -23.03 72.02
C THR A 839 -3.44 -23.18 73.53
N ARG A 840 -2.74 -22.24 74.18
CA ARG A 840 -2.77 -22.02 75.62
C ARG A 840 -3.32 -20.64 75.91
N LYS A 841 -4.36 -20.52 76.74
CA LYS A 841 -4.83 -19.20 77.18
C LYS A 841 -3.79 -18.56 78.10
N LEU A 842 -3.17 -17.48 77.64
CA LEU A 842 -2.17 -16.73 78.41
C LEU A 842 -2.84 -15.81 79.43
N GLY A 843 -3.93 -15.15 79.03
CA GLY A 843 -4.71 -14.34 79.96
C GLY A 843 -5.48 -13.21 79.29
N LEU A 844 -5.68 -12.13 80.03
CA LEU A 844 -6.35 -10.92 79.57
C LEU A 844 -5.30 -9.80 79.44
N LEU A 845 -5.18 -9.21 78.25
CA LEU A 845 -4.25 -8.11 77.98
C LEU A 845 -5.03 -6.80 77.78
N VAL A 846 -4.72 -5.78 78.58
CA VAL A 846 -5.20 -4.41 78.37
C VAL A 846 -4.12 -3.64 77.63
N ALA A 847 -4.37 -3.44 76.34
CA ALA A 847 -3.47 -2.69 75.49
C ALA A 847 -3.45 -1.21 75.89
N LYS A 848 -2.29 -0.56 75.78
CA LYS A 848 -2.11 0.86 76.11
C LYS A 848 -3.18 1.75 75.45
N GLY A 849 -3.90 2.53 76.25
CA GLY A 849 -4.95 3.45 75.81
C GLY A 849 -6.33 2.82 75.55
N LYS A 850 -6.54 1.54 75.88
CA LYS A 850 -7.84 0.85 75.81
C LYS A 850 -8.38 0.57 77.21
N LYS A 851 -9.71 0.50 77.35
CA LYS A 851 -10.41 0.19 78.61
C LYS A 851 -10.88 -1.27 78.71
N GLN A 852 -10.95 -1.99 77.58
CA GLN A 852 -11.36 -3.39 77.53
C GLN A 852 -10.13 -4.28 77.44
N ALA A 853 -10.08 -5.29 78.29
CA ALA A 853 -9.11 -6.38 78.20
C ALA A 853 -9.52 -7.36 77.10
N VAL A 854 -8.54 -7.82 76.33
CA VAL A 854 -8.73 -8.81 75.26
C VAL A 854 -8.08 -10.12 75.68
N GLY A 855 -8.76 -11.24 75.46
CA GLY A 855 -8.17 -12.56 75.64
C GLY A 855 -7.00 -12.78 74.68
N VAL A 856 -5.85 -13.17 75.23
CA VAL A 856 -4.66 -13.52 74.45
C VAL A 856 -4.30 -14.98 74.68
N TYR A 857 -3.92 -15.64 73.59
CA TYR A 857 -3.61 -17.06 73.55
C TYR A 857 -2.24 -17.24 72.90
N GLU A 858 -1.48 -18.21 73.38
CA GLU A 858 -0.30 -18.71 72.70
C GLU A 858 -0.72 -19.76 71.67
N LEU A 859 -0.21 -19.64 70.45
CA LEU A 859 -0.39 -20.65 69.42
C LEU A 859 0.74 -21.68 69.51
N LEU A 860 0.39 -22.95 69.75
CA LEU A 860 1.36 -24.00 70.02
C LEU A 860 1.59 -24.93 68.82
N ALA A 861 0.50 -25.44 68.24
CA ALA A 861 0.58 -26.46 67.19
C ALA A 861 -0.69 -26.48 66.33
N LYS A 862 -0.67 -27.26 65.24
CA LYS A 862 -1.89 -27.62 64.51
C LYS A 862 -2.71 -28.61 65.34
N LYS A 863 -4.01 -28.69 65.09
CA LYS A 863 -4.92 -29.56 65.86
C LYS A 863 -4.39 -31.00 65.92
N GLY A 864 -4.28 -31.55 67.12
CA GLY A 864 -3.82 -32.93 67.34
C GLY A 864 -2.31 -33.16 67.25
N GLU A 865 -1.49 -32.13 67.02
CA GLU A 865 -0.02 -32.23 66.96
C GLU A 865 0.67 -31.84 68.29
N LEU A 866 -0.09 -31.54 69.34
CA LEU A 866 0.45 -31.17 70.65
C LEU A 866 0.94 -32.40 71.42
N ASP A 867 2.17 -32.35 71.95
CA ASP A 867 2.73 -33.42 72.79
C ASP A 867 1.92 -33.63 74.09
N GLU A 868 1.96 -34.85 74.64
CA GLU A 868 1.27 -35.21 75.87
C GLU A 868 1.78 -34.40 77.07
N THR A 869 3.08 -34.07 77.09
CA THR A 869 3.72 -33.22 78.10
C THR A 869 3.15 -31.80 78.05
N MET A 870 3.12 -31.21 76.86
CA MET A 870 2.57 -29.87 76.64
C MET A 870 1.06 -29.83 76.91
N THR A 871 0.32 -30.88 76.57
CA THR A 871 -1.11 -30.98 76.88
C THR A 871 -1.37 -30.91 78.39
N LYS A 872 -0.57 -31.62 79.20
CA LYS A 872 -0.64 -31.56 80.67
C LYS A 872 -0.26 -30.18 81.20
N LEU A 873 0.77 -29.56 80.63
CA LEU A 873 1.20 -28.20 80.97
C LEU A 873 0.07 -27.19 80.73
N VAL A 874 -0.55 -27.21 79.55
CA VAL A 874 -1.64 -26.28 79.20
C VAL A 874 -2.82 -26.43 80.14
N GLN A 875 -3.28 -27.66 80.42
CA GLN A 875 -4.40 -27.91 81.34
C GLN A 875 -4.12 -27.39 82.76
N LYS A 876 -2.89 -27.59 83.26
CA LYS A 876 -2.47 -27.12 84.59
C LYS A 876 -2.32 -25.60 84.63
N PHE A 877 -1.73 -25.03 83.58
CA PHE A 877 -1.54 -23.58 83.46
C PHE A 877 -2.90 -22.85 83.43
N GLU A 878 -3.84 -23.31 82.62
CA GLU A 878 -5.16 -22.69 82.53
C GLU A 878 -5.95 -22.82 83.83
N ALA A 879 -5.84 -23.95 84.53
CA ALA A 879 -6.43 -24.12 85.86
C ALA A 879 -5.82 -23.15 86.90
N ALA A 880 -4.50 -22.99 86.89
CA ALA A 880 -3.80 -22.03 87.74
C ALA A 880 -4.19 -20.58 87.41
N TRP A 881 -4.35 -20.26 86.13
CA TRP A 881 -4.78 -18.95 85.66
C TRP A 881 -6.21 -18.60 86.11
N VAL A 882 -7.14 -19.55 86.12
CA VAL A 882 -8.50 -19.33 86.65
C VAL A 882 -8.47 -18.94 88.14
N ILE A 883 -7.58 -19.55 88.92
CA ILE A 883 -7.37 -19.22 90.34
C ILE A 883 -6.71 -17.83 90.47
N TYR A 884 -5.74 -17.53 89.60
CA TYR A 884 -5.08 -16.23 89.52
C TYR A 884 -6.08 -15.09 89.27
N ALA A 885 -6.99 -15.28 88.31
CA ALA A 885 -8.01 -14.29 87.96
C ALA A 885 -9.03 -14.03 89.09
N GLN A 886 -9.14 -14.93 90.07
CA GLN A 886 -9.96 -14.75 91.28
C GLN A 886 -9.23 -13.99 92.40
N GLY A 887 -7.98 -13.55 92.19
CA GLY A 887 -7.16 -12.85 93.17
C GLY A 887 -6.52 -13.74 94.24
N LYS A 888 -6.53 -15.07 94.05
CA LYS A 888 -5.94 -16.04 94.99
C LYS A 888 -4.48 -16.34 94.64
N PHE A 889 -3.60 -15.36 94.81
CA PHE A 889 -2.21 -15.41 94.30
C PHE A 889 -1.36 -16.56 94.85
N MET A 890 -1.49 -16.92 96.14
CA MET A 890 -0.69 -18.01 96.72
C MET A 890 -1.12 -19.40 96.22
N GLU A 891 -2.42 -19.61 96.00
CA GLU A 891 -2.96 -20.85 95.41
C GLU A 891 -2.59 -20.94 93.92
N ALA A 892 -2.67 -19.81 93.20
CA ALA A 892 -2.26 -19.74 91.80
C ALA A 892 -0.75 -19.98 91.62
N LYS A 893 0.09 -19.39 92.48
CA LYS A 893 1.54 -19.59 92.48
C LYS A 893 1.91 -21.07 92.56
N ALA A 894 1.29 -21.83 93.47
CA ALA A 894 1.54 -23.27 93.59
C ALA A 894 1.18 -24.03 92.30
N GLY A 895 0.12 -23.62 91.60
CA GLY A 895 -0.25 -24.18 90.30
C GLY A 895 0.75 -23.86 89.18
N PHE A 896 1.30 -22.64 89.15
CA PHE A 896 2.34 -22.27 88.18
C PHE A 896 3.70 -22.90 88.50
N GLU A 897 4.05 -23.08 89.78
CA GLU A 897 5.23 -23.85 90.19
C GLU A 897 5.11 -25.32 89.79
N GLU A 898 3.90 -25.92 89.86
CA GLU A 898 3.65 -27.26 89.32
C GLU A 898 3.90 -27.31 87.80
N CYS A 899 3.51 -26.27 87.06
CA CYS A 899 3.82 -26.17 85.62
C CYS A 899 5.33 -26.17 85.36
N LEU A 900 6.12 -25.47 86.19
CA LEU A 900 7.59 -25.47 86.11
C LEU A 900 8.24 -26.82 86.48
N THR A 901 7.53 -27.71 87.19
CA THR A 901 8.00 -29.10 87.36
C THR A 901 7.80 -29.96 86.12
N ILE A 902 6.81 -29.63 85.29
CA ILE A 902 6.52 -30.33 84.03
C ILE A 902 7.48 -29.84 82.94
N VAL A 903 7.62 -28.52 82.78
CA VAL A 903 8.55 -27.88 81.84
C VAL A 903 9.34 -26.80 82.59
N PRO A 904 10.61 -27.07 82.97
CA PRO A 904 11.42 -26.13 83.76
C PRO A 904 11.66 -24.76 83.12
N ASP A 905 11.68 -24.71 81.78
CA ASP A 905 11.96 -23.51 81.00
C ASP A 905 10.67 -22.83 80.46
N ASP A 906 9.50 -23.12 81.03
CA ASP A 906 8.25 -22.46 80.62
C ASP A 906 8.16 -21.01 81.14
N GLU A 907 8.49 -20.07 80.26
CA GLU A 907 8.52 -18.64 80.57
C GLU A 907 7.14 -18.06 80.98
N PRO A 908 6.00 -18.46 80.39
CA PRO A 908 4.68 -18.02 80.87
C PRO A 908 4.43 -18.39 82.33
N SER A 909 4.72 -19.63 82.74
CA SER A 909 4.55 -20.04 84.15
C SER A 909 5.45 -19.25 85.08
N ARG A 910 6.70 -19.02 84.70
CA ARG A 910 7.66 -18.21 85.48
C ARG A 910 7.19 -16.77 85.65
N THR A 911 6.74 -16.16 84.55
CA THR A 911 6.20 -14.79 84.53
C THR A 911 5.01 -14.65 85.48
N TYR A 912 4.14 -15.65 85.52
CA TYR A 912 2.98 -15.65 86.43
C TYR A 912 3.35 -15.93 87.89
N VAL A 913 4.38 -16.74 88.17
CA VAL A 913 4.93 -16.89 89.54
C VAL A 913 5.45 -15.55 90.07
N GLU A 914 6.24 -14.84 89.29
CA GLU A 914 6.77 -13.51 89.64
C GLU A 914 5.65 -12.49 89.87
N GLN A 915 4.60 -12.52 89.04
CA GLN A 915 3.42 -11.67 89.24
C GLN A 915 2.63 -12.03 90.49
N CYS A 916 2.45 -13.32 90.79
CA CYS A 916 1.80 -13.74 92.03
C CYS A 916 2.56 -13.19 93.25
N ASP A 917 3.90 -13.24 93.23
CA ASP A 917 4.74 -12.67 94.28
C ASP A 917 4.64 -11.15 94.35
N HIS A 918 4.52 -10.47 93.21
CA HIS A 918 4.32 -9.03 93.15
C HIS A 918 2.96 -8.61 93.75
N PHE A 919 1.87 -9.25 93.33
CA PHE A 919 0.52 -8.94 93.79
C PHE A 919 0.22 -9.41 95.21
N ALA A 920 0.94 -10.42 95.71
CA ALA A 920 0.92 -10.80 97.12
C ALA A 920 1.43 -9.66 98.03
N ASN A 921 2.36 -8.84 97.53
CA ASN A 921 2.91 -7.69 98.25
C ASN A 921 2.23 -6.35 97.88
N ASN A 922 1.59 -6.25 96.70
CA ASN A 922 0.91 -5.06 96.19
C ASN A 922 -0.47 -5.45 95.62
N PRO A 923 -1.56 -5.43 96.41
CA PRO A 923 -2.86 -5.88 95.93
C PRO A 923 -3.36 -5.05 94.74
N PRO A 924 -4.00 -5.68 93.73
CA PRO A 924 -4.47 -4.97 92.54
C PRO A 924 -5.65 -4.02 92.85
N PRO A 925 -5.89 -3.01 92.00
CA PRO A 925 -6.98 -2.05 92.18
C PRO A 925 -8.38 -2.68 92.11
N GLU A 926 -9.36 -2.00 92.71
CA GLU A 926 -10.76 -2.45 92.78
C GLU A 926 -11.36 -2.60 91.36
N GLY A 927 -11.80 -3.81 91.01
CA GLY A 927 -12.31 -4.15 89.66
C GLY A 927 -11.36 -4.94 88.77
N TRP A 928 -10.15 -5.28 89.24
CA TRP A 928 -9.18 -6.11 88.50
C TRP A 928 -9.69 -7.55 88.26
N ALA A 929 -9.62 -8.01 87.02
CA ALA A 929 -10.16 -9.30 86.58
C ALA A 929 -9.08 -10.29 86.06
N GLY A 930 -7.83 -10.17 86.51
CA GLY A 930 -6.71 -10.95 85.98
C GLY A 930 -5.98 -10.30 84.80
N GLU A 931 -6.26 -9.03 84.53
CA GLU A 931 -5.75 -8.31 83.36
C GLU A 931 -4.31 -7.82 83.52
N TRP A 932 -3.51 -7.98 82.46
CA TRP A 932 -2.15 -7.45 82.33
C TRP A 932 -2.20 -6.09 81.64
N ILE A 933 -1.76 -5.03 82.32
CA ILE A 933 -1.76 -3.67 81.76
C ILE A 933 -0.39 -3.37 81.13
N GLN A 934 -0.36 -3.16 79.82
CA GLN A 934 0.86 -2.81 79.10
C GLN A 934 1.17 -1.30 79.28
N LEU A 935 2.24 -0.95 80.03
CA LEU A 935 2.57 0.43 80.39
C LEU A 935 3.43 1.16 79.32
N THR A 936 4.29 0.43 78.61
CA THR A 936 5.12 0.95 77.51
C THR A 936 4.72 0.35 76.17
N LYS A 937 5.18 0.97 75.07
CA LYS A 937 4.91 0.49 73.71
C LYS A 937 5.45 -0.93 73.54
#